data_AF-A0A251U3W9-F1
#
_entry.id   AF-A0A251U3W9-F1
#
_cell.length_a   1.000
_cell.length_b   1.000
_cell.length_c   1.000
_cell.angle_alpha   90.00
_cell.angle_beta   90.00
_cell.angle_gamma   90.00
#
_symmetry.space_group_name_H-M   'P 1'
#
loop_
_entity.id
_entity.type
_entity.pdbx_description
1 polymer ?
#
loop_
_entity_poly.entity_id
_entity_poly.type
_entity_poly.pdbx_seq_one_letter_code
_entity_poly.pdbx_strand_id
1 'polypeptide(L)'
;MGCFCLKRLLVKQPTRRNDGDAAVALLRALDKETAVRFEAKPKSEQEDILIYLSMNWKDLQQDSSVIEALKETSFVTSADGDLHKPKDLFDPGDSLLTSLFSDQPHKFPGKRFVSDRWLGILRNTGLQNMHDPDIVLQCARRIEFLGAESMTENVGADFLNQVSLEIWSLAETLIKTVLENSALLHDHSFCSVFGKIACVPAEKGFPFKTRKRGVTRVLCSYSDAILLKDWPLAWSVAPILSKVPPEYSWGAFLLRSPPPFTMVLEHLQLKTSFSPSCFGTLEEGSFEVLKYLDTHLHTLSSSDVSKLSKLQFILTANWRHMVSPKSLVTHLKINLWPIAEELPLRYLPFVKVLKELGLHDTLSISNAMIFLSRRRRNLLNPNELRVVIELLNFICDEIEQHKLDRSTWESELVVPDNDCRLVHPNMCLYIDPFGSQYVKYIDSSKLRLVHHDVSERMCLAFGIRKISDAVVEELDSVGDLETLEEIGSVSLPAIRLKLLSKSFQVAVSSVVSSFSSITSGFKNPDFPKLERTLDAVAERLQFVKSVYTRFWLLPKSLDVTRASMDSIIPEWEPDSRHRALYYVDRSNTCMLIAEPPSYVSVFDLVAIVVSHVLGSPVPLPIASLFLCPQDSETELVNVLKLSSGEREMDSGTVSPGREILPQDAMQVQLKPLRPFYKGEIVAWQSENGEKLKYGRITEDVRPTTGQAHYRLCLETSPQKTETIISSHVFWFGNFSMACNSTTYVSDSLQLIISLFLKHQT
;
A
#
# COMPACT_ATOMS: atom_id res chain seq x y z
N MET A 1 50.52 -85.62 -25.85
CA MET A 1 51.44 -85.32 -26.97
C MET A 1 50.76 -84.32 -27.89
N GLY A 2 51.43 -83.23 -28.25
CA GLY A 2 50.89 -82.20 -29.14
C GLY A 2 51.39 -80.79 -28.83
N CYS A 3 52.70 -80.65 -28.52
CA CYS A 3 53.33 -79.37 -28.22
C CYS A 3 54.16 -78.92 -29.43
N PHE A 4 53.52 -78.47 -30.51
CA PHE A 4 54.20 -77.83 -31.65
C PHE A 4 53.18 -76.99 -32.43
N CYS A 5 53.17 -75.66 -32.23
CA CYS A 5 52.81 -74.68 -33.28
C CYS A 5 52.94 -73.19 -32.88
N LEU A 6 53.17 -72.82 -31.61
CA LEU A 6 53.16 -71.39 -31.22
C LEU A 6 54.52 -70.69 -31.10
N LYS A 7 55.64 -71.34 -31.47
CA LYS A 7 57.00 -70.79 -31.25
C LYS A 7 57.64 -70.08 -32.45
N ARG A 8 56.88 -69.69 -33.48
CA ARG A 8 57.47 -69.13 -34.72
C ARG A 8 57.06 -67.70 -35.11
N LEU A 9 56.34 -66.97 -34.26
CA LEU A 9 55.84 -65.62 -34.58
C LEU A 9 56.61 -64.45 -33.92
N LEU A 10 57.58 -64.69 -33.03
CA LEU A 10 58.24 -63.61 -32.27
C LEU A 10 59.75 -63.47 -32.44
N VAL A 11 60.36 -64.04 -33.49
CA VAL A 11 61.75 -63.73 -33.85
C VAL A 11 61.87 -63.58 -35.35
N LYS A 12 61.65 -62.35 -35.83
CA LYS A 12 62.35 -61.68 -36.94
C LYS A 12 61.61 -60.39 -37.31
N GLN A 13 62.28 -59.26 -37.20
CA GLN A 13 62.03 -58.10 -38.07
C GLN A 13 63.14 -58.06 -39.14
N PRO A 14 62.96 -57.37 -40.27
CA PRO A 14 61.71 -57.02 -40.96
C PRO A 14 61.75 -57.47 -42.44
N THR A 15 60.66 -58.01 -42.95
CA THR A 15 60.43 -58.13 -44.40
C THR A 15 58.98 -57.76 -44.71
N ARG A 16 58.83 -56.70 -45.51
CA ARG A 16 57.60 -56.00 -45.95
C ARG A 16 56.56 -56.86 -46.71
N ARG A 17 56.33 -58.11 -46.30
CA ARG A 17 55.40 -59.03 -46.98
C ARG A 17 54.32 -59.66 -46.09
N ASN A 18 54.36 -59.44 -44.77
CA ASN A 18 53.39 -59.99 -43.81
C ASN A 18 52.40 -58.97 -43.24
N ASP A 19 52.50 -57.69 -43.62
CA ASP A 19 51.57 -56.65 -43.13
C ASP A 19 50.13 -56.90 -43.63
N GLY A 20 50.00 -57.55 -44.80
CA GLY A 20 48.72 -57.96 -45.36
C GLY A 20 47.98 -59.02 -44.55
N ASP A 21 48.66 -60.03 -44.00
CA ASP A 21 47.99 -61.13 -43.28
C ASP A 21 47.47 -60.70 -41.90
N ALA A 22 48.17 -59.79 -41.21
CA ALA A 22 47.73 -59.24 -39.93
C ALA A 22 46.61 -58.19 -40.11
N ALA A 23 46.69 -57.34 -41.13
CA ALA A 23 45.61 -56.43 -41.50
C ALA A 23 44.37 -57.19 -41.98
N VAL A 24 44.54 -58.26 -42.76
CA VAL A 24 43.45 -59.17 -43.20
C VAL A 24 42.88 -59.96 -42.02
N ALA A 25 43.67 -60.35 -41.02
CA ALA A 25 43.17 -60.97 -39.79
C ALA A 25 42.38 -59.99 -38.91
N LEU A 26 42.80 -58.73 -38.83
CA LEU A 26 42.06 -57.65 -38.16
C LEU A 26 40.78 -57.30 -38.91
N LEU A 27 40.84 -57.17 -40.24
CA LEU A 27 39.67 -56.98 -41.11
C LEU A 27 38.70 -58.15 -40.98
N ARG A 28 39.14 -59.42 -41.01
CA ARG A 28 38.26 -60.59 -40.81
C ARG A 28 37.71 -60.76 -39.39
N ALA A 29 38.39 -60.21 -38.38
CA ALA A 29 37.89 -60.18 -37.01
C ALA A 29 36.83 -59.09 -36.80
N LEU A 30 36.84 -58.06 -37.66
CA LEU A 30 35.94 -56.91 -37.64
C LEU A 30 34.79 -57.03 -38.66
N ASP A 31 35.00 -57.78 -39.74
CA ASP A 31 34.02 -58.06 -40.79
C ASP A 31 33.09 -59.21 -40.35
N LYS A 32 31.80 -59.03 -40.59
CA LYS A 32 30.66 -59.65 -39.86
C LYS A 32 30.50 -61.17 -39.99
N GLU A 33 31.48 -61.91 -40.52
CA GLU A 33 31.30 -63.31 -40.95
C GLU A 33 31.98 -64.39 -40.09
N THR A 34 32.68 -64.05 -39.01
CA THR A 34 33.09 -65.09 -38.03
C THR A 34 32.66 -64.76 -36.61
N ALA A 35 31.92 -65.70 -36.00
CA ALA A 35 31.13 -65.57 -34.78
C ALA A 35 31.92 -65.40 -33.47
N VAL A 36 33.04 -64.67 -33.46
CA VAL A 36 33.81 -64.40 -32.23
C VAL A 36 34.05 -62.90 -32.11
N ARG A 37 33.19 -62.22 -31.34
CA ARG A 37 33.38 -60.83 -30.91
C ARG A 37 34.74 -60.68 -30.23
N PHE A 38 35.37 -59.50 -30.33
CA PHE A 38 36.64 -59.19 -29.65
C PHE A 38 36.62 -59.60 -28.16
N GLU A 39 35.49 -59.38 -27.49
CA GLU A 39 35.19 -59.77 -26.10
C GLU A 39 35.40 -61.27 -25.81
N ALA A 40 35.16 -62.15 -26.80
CA ALA A 40 35.22 -63.60 -26.65
C ALA A 40 36.61 -64.20 -26.95
N LYS A 41 37.60 -63.38 -27.32
CA LYS A 41 38.98 -63.80 -27.58
C LYS A 41 39.81 -63.88 -26.29
N PRO A 42 40.82 -64.76 -26.20
CA PRO A 42 41.70 -64.83 -25.03
C PRO A 42 42.54 -63.54 -24.88
N LYS A 43 42.85 -63.17 -23.63
CA LYS A 43 43.55 -61.91 -23.28
C LYS A 43 44.86 -61.69 -24.04
N SER A 44 45.63 -62.75 -24.31
CA SER A 44 46.87 -62.68 -25.10
C SER A 44 46.63 -62.22 -26.54
N GLU A 45 45.57 -62.72 -27.19
CA GLU A 45 45.23 -62.33 -28.56
C GLU A 45 44.67 -60.90 -28.61
N GLN A 46 43.88 -60.51 -27.61
CA GLN A 46 43.40 -59.13 -27.47
C GLN A 46 44.57 -58.15 -27.34
N GLU A 47 45.60 -58.48 -26.57
CA GLU A 47 46.80 -57.66 -26.39
C GLU A 47 47.62 -57.51 -27.68
N ASP A 48 47.83 -58.59 -28.43
CA ASP A 48 48.54 -58.58 -29.71
C ASP A 48 47.82 -57.69 -30.74
N ILE A 49 46.48 -57.78 -30.79
CA ILE A 49 45.64 -56.95 -31.66
C ILE A 49 45.77 -55.46 -31.30
N LEU A 50 45.72 -55.11 -30.01
CA LEU A 50 45.85 -53.73 -29.54
C LEU A 50 47.25 -53.16 -29.82
N ILE A 51 48.31 -53.97 -29.69
CA ILE A 51 49.68 -53.56 -30.02
C ILE A 51 49.79 -53.27 -31.51
N TYR A 52 49.32 -54.18 -32.37
CA TYR A 52 49.34 -54.00 -33.82
C TYR A 52 48.57 -52.75 -34.25
N LEU A 53 47.35 -52.54 -33.72
CA LEU A 53 46.52 -51.38 -34.00
C LEU A 53 47.25 -50.08 -33.63
N SER A 54 47.90 -50.04 -32.46
CA SER A 54 48.66 -48.86 -32.05
C SER A 54 49.88 -48.60 -32.93
N MET A 55 50.56 -49.64 -33.42
CA MET A 55 51.78 -49.56 -34.24
C MET A 55 51.52 -49.11 -35.67
N ASN A 56 50.41 -49.56 -36.27
CA ASN A 56 50.10 -49.34 -37.68
C ASN A 56 48.95 -48.35 -37.91
N TRP A 57 48.55 -47.57 -36.89
CA TRP A 57 47.42 -46.64 -36.96
C TRP A 57 47.47 -45.66 -38.13
N LYS A 58 48.67 -45.16 -38.49
CA LYS A 58 48.83 -44.19 -39.59
C LYS A 58 48.35 -44.71 -40.94
N ASP A 59 48.54 -46.01 -41.18
CA ASP A 59 48.12 -46.68 -42.40
C ASP A 59 46.66 -47.13 -42.31
N LEU A 60 46.24 -47.62 -41.14
CA LEU A 60 44.88 -48.13 -40.89
C LEU A 60 43.80 -47.03 -40.85
N GLN A 61 44.15 -45.79 -40.50
CA GLN A 61 43.19 -44.67 -40.48
C GLN A 61 42.70 -44.27 -41.88
N GLN A 62 43.39 -44.66 -42.95
CA GLN A 62 42.99 -44.31 -44.32
C GLN A 62 41.74 -45.10 -44.79
N ASP A 63 41.45 -46.25 -44.17
CA ASP A 63 40.31 -47.10 -44.51
C ASP A 63 39.09 -46.80 -43.62
N SER A 64 38.03 -46.26 -44.21
CA SER A 64 36.80 -45.87 -43.48
C SER A 64 36.08 -47.06 -42.84
N SER A 65 36.13 -48.24 -43.46
CA SER A 65 35.53 -49.48 -42.94
C SER A 65 36.17 -49.92 -41.62
N VAL A 66 37.48 -49.71 -41.47
CA VAL A 66 38.22 -50.02 -40.24
C VAL A 66 37.80 -49.08 -39.12
N ILE A 67 37.63 -47.79 -39.41
CA ILE A 67 37.14 -46.80 -38.43
C ILE A 67 35.72 -47.15 -37.97
N GLU A 68 34.82 -47.48 -38.90
CA GLU A 68 33.43 -47.85 -38.56
C GLU A 68 33.36 -49.13 -37.72
N ALA A 69 34.17 -50.15 -38.04
CA ALA A 69 34.20 -51.38 -37.27
C ALA A 69 34.84 -51.17 -35.88
N LEU A 70 35.87 -50.33 -35.78
CA LEU A 70 36.47 -49.95 -34.48
C LEU A 70 35.52 -49.11 -33.63
N LYS A 71 34.71 -48.25 -34.25
CA LYS A 71 33.68 -47.46 -33.57
C LYS A 71 32.62 -48.35 -32.90
N GLU A 72 32.26 -49.47 -33.52
CA GLU A 72 31.23 -50.39 -33.02
C GLU A 72 31.74 -51.52 -32.13
N THR A 73 33.06 -51.68 -31.98
CA THR A 73 33.66 -52.78 -31.23
C THR A 73 34.05 -52.36 -29.81
N SER A 74 33.68 -53.19 -28.85
CA SER A 74 34.00 -53.04 -27.43
C SER A 74 35.41 -53.57 -27.15
N PHE A 75 36.41 -52.69 -27.31
CA PHE A 75 37.82 -53.04 -27.06
C PHE A 75 38.52 -52.16 -26.03
N VAL A 76 37.87 -51.08 -25.58
CA VAL A 76 38.46 -50.11 -24.65
C VAL A 76 38.09 -50.51 -23.23
N THR A 77 39.08 -50.80 -22.40
CA THR A 77 38.84 -51.09 -20.98
C THR A 77 38.57 -49.79 -20.22
N SER A 78 37.48 -49.71 -19.46
CA SER A 78 37.24 -48.59 -18.54
C SER A 78 37.85 -48.84 -17.14
N ALA A 79 37.67 -47.90 -16.21
CA ALA A 79 38.17 -47.97 -14.83
C ALA A 79 37.62 -49.18 -14.06
N ASP A 80 36.41 -49.64 -14.40
CA ASP A 80 35.73 -50.78 -13.76
C ASP A 80 36.21 -52.14 -14.31
N GLY A 81 37.05 -52.14 -15.35
CA GLY A 81 37.60 -53.34 -15.97
C GLY A 81 36.78 -53.91 -17.14
N ASP A 82 35.61 -53.35 -17.40
CA ASP A 82 34.72 -53.74 -18.50
C ASP A 82 35.15 -53.14 -19.86
N LEU A 83 34.79 -53.83 -20.95
CA LEU A 83 35.07 -53.43 -22.32
C LEU A 83 33.93 -52.59 -22.89
N HIS A 84 34.25 -51.36 -23.29
CA HIS A 84 33.33 -50.39 -23.88
C HIS A 84 33.70 -50.07 -25.33
N LYS A 85 32.71 -49.61 -26.10
CA LYS A 85 32.94 -49.07 -27.44
C LYS A 85 33.56 -47.68 -27.34
N PRO A 86 34.48 -47.30 -28.25
CA PRO A 86 35.04 -45.94 -28.28
C PRO A 86 33.97 -44.85 -28.34
N LYS A 87 32.89 -45.09 -29.09
CA LYS A 87 31.78 -44.14 -29.25
C LYS A 87 30.92 -43.91 -28.00
N ASP A 88 31.03 -44.77 -26.99
CA ASP A 88 30.25 -44.69 -25.76
C ASP A 88 31.05 -44.02 -24.63
N LEU A 89 32.31 -43.63 -24.90
CA LEU A 89 33.25 -43.05 -23.93
C LEU A 89 33.49 -41.57 -24.19
N PHE A 90 33.72 -40.81 -23.12
CA PHE A 90 34.06 -39.39 -23.15
C PHE A 90 35.56 -39.15 -23.29
N ASP A 91 35.92 -38.04 -23.93
CA ASP A 91 37.31 -37.60 -24.04
C ASP A 91 37.84 -37.05 -22.69
N PRO A 92 38.85 -37.69 -22.06
CA PRO A 92 39.46 -37.18 -20.83
C PRO A 92 40.31 -35.92 -21.07
N GLY A 93 40.59 -35.55 -22.33
CA GLY A 93 41.22 -34.29 -22.68
C GLY A 93 40.30 -33.07 -22.49
N ASP A 94 38.98 -33.28 -22.43
CA ASP A 94 38.01 -32.23 -22.14
C ASP A 94 37.84 -32.08 -20.62
N SER A 95 38.32 -30.95 -20.08
CA SER A 95 38.25 -30.65 -18.65
C SER A 95 36.82 -30.56 -18.12
N LEU A 96 35.88 -30.10 -18.95
CA LEU A 96 34.45 -30.03 -18.63
C LEU A 96 33.83 -31.41 -18.44
N LEU A 97 34.06 -32.34 -19.39
CA LEU A 97 33.51 -33.70 -19.32
C LEU A 97 34.06 -34.43 -18.10
N THR A 98 35.38 -34.34 -17.89
CA THR A 98 36.06 -34.95 -16.75
C THR A 98 35.51 -34.45 -15.42
N SER A 99 35.19 -33.15 -15.30
CA SER A 99 34.64 -32.59 -14.07
C SER A 99 33.17 -32.97 -13.84
N LEU A 100 32.33 -32.98 -14.88
CA LEU A 100 30.88 -33.23 -14.78
C LEU A 100 30.50 -34.69 -14.54
N PHE A 101 31.33 -35.62 -15.03
CA PHE A 101 31.13 -37.06 -14.94
C PHE A 101 32.19 -37.75 -14.08
N SER A 102 32.82 -37.01 -13.17
CA SER A 102 33.83 -37.55 -12.24
C SER A 102 33.29 -38.69 -11.36
N ASP A 103 31.97 -38.73 -11.12
CA ASP A 103 31.26 -39.78 -10.42
C ASP A 103 31.01 -41.05 -11.27
N GLN A 104 31.26 -40.96 -12.59
CA GLN A 104 31.02 -42.04 -13.56
C GLN A 104 32.31 -42.44 -14.28
N PRO A 105 33.29 -43.03 -13.55
CA PRO A 105 34.58 -43.39 -14.12
C PRO A 105 34.47 -44.44 -15.23
N HIS A 106 33.39 -45.22 -15.26
CA HIS A 106 33.08 -46.20 -16.32
C HIS A 106 32.87 -45.57 -17.71
N LYS A 107 32.58 -44.26 -17.78
CA LYS A 107 32.40 -43.54 -19.05
C LYS A 107 33.70 -42.99 -19.63
N PHE A 108 34.82 -43.17 -18.93
CA PHE A 108 36.13 -42.74 -19.40
C PHE A 108 37.01 -43.93 -19.78
N PRO A 109 37.95 -43.76 -20.72
CA PRO A 109 38.96 -44.76 -21.02
C PRO A 109 39.85 -45.06 -19.80
N GLY A 110 40.16 -46.33 -19.58
CA GLY A 110 41.07 -46.76 -18.51
C GLY A 110 42.52 -46.30 -18.75
N LYS A 111 43.36 -46.38 -17.72
CA LYS A 111 44.73 -45.77 -17.67
C LYS A 111 45.60 -46.00 -18.91
N ARG A 112 45.52 -47.17 -19.57
CA ARG A 112 46.27 -47.49 -20.80
C ARG A 112 45.86 -46.63 -22.00
N PHE A 113 44.57 -46.30 -22.09
CA PHE A 113 43.95 -45.62 -23.22
C PHE A 113 43.95 -44.09 -23.09
N VAL A 114 44.42 -43.56 -21.95
CA VAL A 114 44.56 -42.12 -21.68
C VAL A 114 45.85 -41.52 -22.25
N SER A 115 46.80 -42.34 -22.74
CA SER A 115 48.01 -41.82 -23.40
C SER A 115 47.68 -41.08 -24.71
N ASP A 116 48.45 -40.04 -25.06
CA ASP A 116 48.22 -39.21 -26.27
C ASP A 116 48.08 -40.03 -27.56
N ARG A 117 48.86 -41.12 -27.68
CA ARG A 117 48.80 -42.03 -28.82
C ARG A 117 47.44 -42.72 -28.93
N TRP A 118 46.88 -43.19 -27.82
CA TRP A 118 45.59 -43.86 -27.78
C TRP A 118 44.43 -42.88 -27.87
N LEU A 119 44.52 -41.69 -27.27
CA LEU A 119 43.50 -40.65 -27.44
C LEU A 119 43.40 -40.18 -28.89
N GLY A 120 44.52 -40.07 -29.61
CA GLY A 120 44.49 -39.79 -31.05
C GLY A 120 43.75 -40.86 -31.86
N ILE A 121 43.92 -42.14 -31.51
CA ILE A 121 43.19 -43.26 -32.12
C ILE A 121 41.69 -43.16 -31.76
N LEU A 122 41.37 -42.99 -30.48
CA LEU A 122 40.00 -43.00 -29.98
C LEU A 122 39.18 -41.82 -30.50
N ARG A 123 39.76 -40.62 -30.58
CA ARG A 123 39.11 -39.45 -31.20
C ARG A 123 38.69 -39.73 -32.65
N ASN A 124 39.53 -40.43 -33.41
CA ASN A 124 39.23 -40.81 -34.78
C ASN A 124 38.21 -41.95 -34.88
N THR A 125 38.15 -42.84 -33.88
CA THR A 125 37.18 -43.95 -33.83
C THR A 125 35.86 -43.58 -33.12
N GLY A 126 35.66 -42.31 -32.75
CA GLY A 126 34.37 -41.77 -32.33
C GLY A 126 34.23 -41.40 -30.86
N LEU A 127 35.34 -41.19 -30.13
CA LEU A 127 35.32 -40.69 -28.76
C LEU A 127 34.50 -39.39 -28.65
N GLN A 128 33.56 -39.37 -27.71
CA GLN A 128 32.63 -38.25 -27.55
C GLN A 128 33.35 -37.03 -26.98
N ASN A 129 33.14 -35.87 -27.62
CA ASN A 129 33.75 -34.61 -27.25
C ASN A 129 32.72 -33.47 -27.31
N MET A 130 33.13 -32.28 -26.87
CA MET A 130 32.27 -31.08 -26.81
C MET A 130 31.85 -30.49 -28.18
N HIS A 131 32.24 -31.08 -29.31
CA HIS A 131 31.79 -30.66 -30.64
C HIS A 131 30.47 -31.30 -31.07
N ASP A 132 30.01 -32.34 -30.37
CA ASP A 132 28.74 -33.01 -30.66
C ASP A 132 27.58 -32.37 -29.87
N PRO A 133 26.52 -31.86 -30.54
CA PRO A 133 25.38 -31.22 -29.88
C PRO A 133 24.67 -32.13 -28.86
N ASP A 134 24.60 -33.44 -29.09
CA ASP A 134 23.93 -34.36 -28.17
C ASP A 134 24.70 -34.50 -26.85
N ILE A 135 26.03 -34.42 -26.90
CA ILE A 135 26.91 -34.46 -25.73
C ILE A 135 26.81 -33.16 -24.95
N VAL A 136 26.76 -32.02 -25.63
CA VAL A 136 26.54 -30.72 -25.00
C VAL A 136 25.19 -30.70 -24.27
N LEU A 137 24.13 -31.29 -24.84
CA LEU A 137 22.83 -31.43 -24.18
C LEU A 137 22.89 -32.37 -22.96
N GLN A 138 23.66 -33.46 -23.03
CA GLN A 138 23.88 -34.34 -21.88
C GLN A 138 24.62 -33.61 -20.74
N CYS A 139 25.64 -32.81 -21.07
CA CYS A 139 26.33 -31.95 -20.11
C CYS A 139 25.39 -30.93 -19.47
N ALA A 140 24.55 -30.27 -20.28
CA ALA A 140 23.56 -29.31 -19.79
C ALA A 140 22.57 -29.94 -18.79
N ARG A 141 22.02 -31.12 -19.10
CA ARG A 141 21.12 -31.86 -18.19
C ARG A 141 21.83 -32.32 -16.92
N ARG A 142 23.11 -32.68 -17.02
CA ARG A 142 23.91 -33.06 -15.84
C ARG A 142 24.13 -31.86 -14.91
N ILE A 143 24.41 -30.68 -15.45
CA ILE A 143 24.55 -29.44 -14.68
C ILE A 143 23.22 -29.06 -14.00
N GLU A 144 22.11 -29.16 -14.72
CA GLU A 144 20.77 -28.93 -14.16
C GLU A 144 20.49 -29.87 -12.98
N PHE A 145 20.80 -31.16 -13.12
CA PHE A 145 20.66 -32.15 -12.05
C PHE A 145 21.54 -31.83 -10.83
N LEU A 146 22.84 -31.59 -11.04
CA LEU A 146 23.77 -31.25 -9.96
C LEU A 146 23.38 -29.94 -9.25
N GLY A 147 22.89 -28.96 -10.01
CA GLY A 147 22.38 -27.71 -9.47
C GLY A 147 21.14 -27.90 -8.60
N ALA A 148 20.22 -28.78 -9.00
CA ALA A 148 19.04 -29.12 -8.22
C ALA A 148 19.40 -29.85 -6.92
N GLU A 149 20.33 -30.82 -6.96
CA GLU A 149 20.82 -31.54 -5.76
C GLU A 149 21.48 -30.57 -4.76
N SER A 150 22.35 -29.68 -5.26
CA SER A 150 23.05 -28.69 -4.43
C SER A 150 22.09 -27.73 -3.70
N MET A 151 20.89 -27.48 -4.25
CA MET A 151 19.87 -26.67 -3.59
C MET A 151 19.10 -27.43 -2.49
N THR A 152 19.02 -28.77 -2.56
CA THR A 152 18.28 -29.59 -1.58
C THR A 152 19.08 -29.96 -0.32
N GLU A 153 20.42 -30.00 -0.39
CA GLU A 153 21.26 -30.41 0.74
C GLU A 153 21.51 -29.28 1.77
N ASN A 154 21.23 -28.02 1.40
CA ASN A 154 21.50 -26.83 2.22
C ASN A 154 20.34 -26.42 3.14
N VAL A 155 19.84 -27.33 3.99
CA VAL A 155 18.69 -27.06 4.92
C VAL A 155 19.13 -26.43 6.27
N GLY A 156 20.37 -25.93 6.41
CA GLY A 156 20.95 -25.64 7.73
C GLY A 156 21.44 -24.22 8.07
N ALA A 157 21.46 -23.25 7.16
CA ALA A 157 21.98 -21.91 7.47
C ALA A 157 21.34 -20.83 6.57
N ASP A 158 21.40 -19.57 7.00
CA ASP A 158 20.75 -18.34 6.46
C ASP A 158 20.92 -18.03 4.95
N PHE A 159 21.44 -18.96 4.13
CA PHE A 159 21.65 -18.88 2.69
C PHE A 159 20.78 -19.91 1.95
N LEU A 160 19.47 -19.88 2.16
CA LEU A 160 18.54 -20.76 1.45
C LEU A 160 18.60 -20.46 -0.07
N ASN A 161 18.82 -21.52 -0.87
CA ASN A 161 18.72 -21.56 -2.34
C ASN A 161 19.83 -20.83 -3.13
N GLN A 162 21.10 -21.17 -2.91
CA GLN A 162 22.19 -20.76 -3.82
C GLN A 162 22.92 -21.97 -4.38
N VAL A 163 23.29 -21.89 -5.65
CA VAL A 163 24.11 -22.90 -6.33
C VAL A 163 25.57 -22.76 -5.88
N SER A 164 26.25 -23.89 -5.67
CA SER A 164 27.66 -23.91 -5.29
C SER A 164 28.54 -23.20 -6.34
N LEU A 165 29.65 -22.63 -5.89
CA LEU A 165 30.60 -21.92 -6.78
C LEU A 165 31.20 -22.84 -7.86
N GLU A 166 31.41 -24.11 -7.52
CA GLU A 166 31.96 -25.12 -8.42
C GLU A 166 31.00 -25.41 -9.58
N ILE A 167 29.73 -25.71 -9.28
CA ILE A 167 28.68 -25.93 -10.30
C ILE A 167 28.48 -24.67 -11.14
N TRP A 168 28.49 -23.50 -10.51
CA TRP A 168 28.37 -22.23 -11.22
C TRP A 168 29.51 -22.02 -12.25
N SER A 169 30.75 -22.30 -11.86
CA SER A 169 31.91 -22.22 -12.76
C SER A 169 31.86 -23.22 -13.92
N LEU A 170 31.30 -24.41 -13.68
CA LEU A 170 31.11 -25.44 -14.72
C LEU A 170 30.07 -24.98 -15.73
N ALA A 171 28.95 -24.44 -15.25
CA ALA A 171 27.91 -23.84 -16.08
C ALA A 171 28.47 -22.69 -16.92
N GLU A 172 29.26 -21.79 -16.33
CA GLU A 172 29.90 -20.69 -17.06
C GLU A 172 30.84 -21.16 -18.18
N THR A 173 31.56 -22.26 -17.94
CA THR A 173 32.50 -22.82 -18.91
C THR A 173 31.73 -23.52 -20.03
N LEU A 174 30.65 -24.24 -19.72
CA LEU A 174 29.73 -24.82 -20.72
C LEU A 174 29.15 -23.72 -21.62
N ILE A 175 28.58 -22.65 -21.05
CA ILE A 175 28.03 -21.54 -21.84
C ILE A 175 29.11 -20.89 -22.70
N LYS A 176 30.33 -20.69 -22.18
CA LYS A 176 31.44 -20.16 -22.97
C LYS A 176 31.74 -21.05 -24.18
N THR A 177 31.80 -22.38 -24.00
CA THR A 177 32.04 -23.31 -25.11
C THR A 177 30.92 -23.30 -26.16
N VAL A 178 29.65 -23.15 -25.75
CA VAL A 178 28.49 -23.07 -26.66
C VAL A 178 28.50 -21.76 -27.46
N LEU A 179 28.94 -20.66 -26.86
CA LEU A 179 29.04 -19.36 -27.53
C LEU A 179 30.23 -19.31 -28.50
N GLU A 180 31.36 -19.92 -28.15
CA GLU A 180 32.57 -19.98 -28.99
C GLU A 180 32.37 -20.92 -30.21
N ASN A 181 31.61 -22.00 -30.06
CA ASN A 181 31.34 -22.97 -31.14
C ASN A 181 30.01 -22.71 -31.87
N SER A 182 29.65 -21.44 -32.07
CA SER A 182 28.37 -21.03 -32.65
C SER A 182 28.10 -21.58 -34.06
N ALA A 183 29.14 -21.76 -34.87
CA ALA A 183 29.03 -22.24 -36.25
C ALA A 183 28.55 -23.71 -36.38
N LEU A 184 28.75 -24.53 -35.34
CA LEU A 184 28.42 -25.97 -35.37
C LEU A 184 27.20 -26.31 -34.51
N LEU A 185 26.99 -25.57 -33.42
CA LEU A 185 26.00 -25.92 -32.39
C LEU A 185 24.70 -25.13 -32.49
N HIS A 186 24.64 -24.01 -33.24
CA HIS A 186 23.44 -23.14 -33.27
C HIS A 186 22.37 -23.61 -34.28
N ASP A 187 22.17 -24.91 -34.42
CA ASP A 187 20.99 -25.42 -35.13
C ASP A 187 19.72 -25.15 -34.30
N HIS A 188 18.60 -24.88 -34.99
CA HIS A 188 17.34 -24.57 -34.34
C HIS A 188 16.84 -25.72 -33.46
N SER A 189 17.09 -26.97 -33.87
CA SER A 189 16.71 -28.15 -33.08
C SER A 189 17.45 -28.18 -31.73
N PHE A 190 18.77 -27.99 -31.76
CA PHE A 190 19.60 -27.90 -30.57
C PHE A 190 19.20 -26.73 -29.68
N CYS A 191 19.13 -25.50 -30.23
CA CYS A 191 18.85 -24.30 -29.45
C CYS A 191 17.48 -24.37 -28.76
N SER A 192 16.47 -24.96 -29.39
CA SER A 192 15.12 -25.10 -28.82
C SER A 192 15.06 -26.07 -27.63
N VAL A 193 15.94 -27.09 -27.62
CA VAL A 193 16.06 -28.05 -26.51
C VAL A 193 16.96 -27.45 -25.43
N PHE A 194 18.13 -26.94 -25.80
CA PHE A 194 19.08 -26.30 -24.90
C PHE A 194 18.45 -25.12 -24.16
N GLY A 195 17.67 -24.30 -24.86
CA GLY A 195 16.98 -23.14 -24.31
C GLY A 195 16.04 -23.47 -23.15
N LYS A 196 15.52 -24.71 -23.06
CA LYS A 196 14.61 -25.17 -21.99
C LYS A 196 15.32 -25.78 -20.78
N ILE A 197 16.62 -26.06 -20.87
CA ILE A 197 17.39 -26.71 -19.80
C ILE A 197 17.85 -25.64 -18.81
N ALA A 198 17.65 -25.88 -17.51
CA ALA A 198 18.05 -24.96 -16.46
C ALA A 198 19.54 -25.09 -16.08
N CYS A 199 20.43 -24.82 -17.05
CA CYS A 199 21.88 -24.91 -16.88
C CYS A 199 22.61 -23.57 -17.02
N VAL A 200 21.90 -22.46 -17.28
CA VAL A 200 22.51 -21.16 -17.54
C VAL A 200 22.75 -20.41 -16.23
N PRO A 201 23.97 -19.89 -15.98
CA PRO A 201 24.28 -19.15 -14.77
C PRO A 201 23.66 -17.75 -14.79
N ALA A 202 22.76 -17.49 -13.82
CA ALA A 202 22.02 -16.23 -13.72
C ALA A 202 21.83 -15.77 -12.26
N GLU A 203 21.65 -14.47 -12.09
CA GLU A 203 21.50 -13.84 -10.78
C GLU A 203 20.03 -13.51 -10.51
N LYS A 204 19.47 -14.06 -9.43
CA LYS A 204 18.10 -13.74 -9.00
C LYS A 204 18.15 -12.75 -7.84
N GLY A 205 17.53 -11.60 -8.02
CA GLY A 205 17.51 -10.52 -7.03
C GLY A 205 17.75 -9.15 -7.64
N PHE A 206 17.92 -8.15 -6.79
CA PHE A 206 18.04 -6.76 -7.23
C PHE A 206 19.47 -6.47 -7.76
N PRO A 207 19.64 -6.00 -9.01
CA PRO A 207 20.93 -5.98 -9.72
C PRO A 207 21.99 -5.00 -9.18
N PHE A 208 21.68 -4.18 -8.16
CA PHE A 208 22.59 -3.12 -7.69
C PHE A 208 22.93 -3.16 -6.19
N LYS A 209 22.53 -4.19 -5.43
CA LYS A 209 22.97 -4.34 -4.03
C LYS A 209 24.37 -4.95 -3.95
N THR A 210 25.40 -4.10 -3.92
CA THR A 210 26.83 -4.44 -3.88
C THR A 210 27.34 -5.12 -2.59
N ARG A 211 26.47 -5.63 -1.71
CA ARG A 211 26.89 -6.34 -0.48
C ARG A 211 25.97 -7.52 -0.18
N LYS A 212 26.37 -8.73 -0.56
CA LYS A 212 26.09 -10.09 0.01
C LYS A 212 24.70 -10.44 0.61
N ARG A 213 23.68 -9.57 0.57
CA ARG A 213 22.32 -9.80 1.06
C ARG A 213 21.35 -9.32 -0.01
N GLY A 214 20.95 -10.22 -0.89
CA GLY A 214 19.81 -9.98 -1.79
C GLY A 214 19.97 -10.49 -3.23
N VAL A 215 21.16 -10.91 -3.65
CA VAL A 215 21.39 -11.55 -4.95
C VAL A 215 21.76 -13.01 -4.70
N THR A 216 20.99 -13.91 -5.28
CA THR A 216 21.16 -15.36 -5.19
C THR A 216 21.63 -15.90 -6.53
N ARG A 217 22.66 -16.74 -6.50
CA ARG A 217 23.16 -17.44 -7.69
C ARG A 217 22.24 -18.62 -7.99
N VAL A 218 21.63 -18.61 -9.16
CA VAL A 218 20.71 -19.65 -9.61
C VAL A 218 21.08 -20.13 -11.02
N LEU A 219 20.80 -21.40 -11.30
CA LEU A 219 20.78 -21.87 -12.68
C LEU A 219 19.36 -21.71 -13.23
N CYS A 220 19.26 -21.24 -14.46
CA CYS A 220 17.98 -21.04 -15.12
C CYS A 220 18.05 -21.48 -16.59
N SER A 221 16.88 -21.58 -17.20
CA SER A 221 16.74 -21.79 -18.64
C SER A 221 16.77 -20.44 -19.36
N TYR A 222 17.17 -20.42 -20.63
CA TYR A 222 17.10 -19.20 -21.44
C TYR A 222 15.65 -18.72 -21.68
N SER A 223 14.65 -19.61 -21.66
CA SER A 223 13.24 -19.20 -21.81
C SER A 223 12.70 -18.42 -20.63
N ASP A 224 13.25 -18.67 -19.44
CA ASP A 224 12.75 -18.12 -18.18
C ASP A 224 13.58 -16.95 -17.67
N ALA A 225 14.66 -16.61 -18.38
CA ALA A 225 15.62 -15.58 -18.00
C ALA A 225 15.34 -14.23 -18.68
N ILE A 226 15.84 -13.17 -18.06
CA ILE A 226 15.77 -11.80 -18.59
C ILE A 226 17.15 -11.20 -18.80
N LEU A 227 17.21 -10.21 -19.69
CA LEU A 227 18.40 -9.42 -19.93
C LEU A 227 18.54 -8.32 -18.86
N LEU A 228 19.77 -7.88 -18.62
CA LEU A 228 20.03 -6.79 -17.68
C LEU A 228 19.28 -5.50 -18.06
N LYS A 229 19.06 -5.23 -19.34
CA LYS A 229 18.26 -4.06 -19.79
C LYS A 229 16.78 -4.16 -19.41
N ASP A 230 16.24 -5.37 -19.30
CA ASP A 230 14.83 -5.65 -19.01
C ASP A 230 14.59 -5.89 -17.51
N TRP A 231 15.60 -5.64 -16.67
CA TRP A 231 15.52 -5.81 -15.22
C TRP A 231 14.27 -5.18 -14.58
N PRO A 232 13.81 -3.96 -14.96
CA PRO A 232 12.70 -3.34 -14.25
C PRO A 232 11.34 -3.99 -14.52
N LEU A 233 11.26 -4.88 -15.51
CA LEU A 233 10.02 -5.54 -15.91
C LEU A 233 9.77 -6.85 -15.14
N ALA A 234 10.83 -7.52 -14.66
CA ALA A 234 10.68 -8.89 -14.15
C ALA A 234 11.73 -9.38 -13.13
N TRP A 235 12.62 -8.52 -12.60
CA TRP A 235 13.73 -8.95 -11.72
C TRP A 235 13.31 -9.77 -10.47
N SER A 236 12.08 -9.60 -9.98
CA SER A 236 11.59 -10.34 -8.82
C SER A 236 11.13 -11.77 -9.16
N VAL A 237 10.75 -12.01 -10.41
CA VAL A 237 10.17 -13.27 -10.90
C VAL A 237 11.24 -14.08 -11.63
N ALA A 238 11.97 -13.41 -12.53
CA ALA A 238 12.94 -14.03 -13.42
C ALA A 238 14.39 -13.64 -13.06
N PRO A 239 15.35 -14.58 -13.25
CA PRO A 239 16.77 -14.32 -13.03
C PRO A 239 17.39 -13.54 -14.20
N ILE A 240 18.41 -12.73 -13.89
CA ILE A 240 19.11 -11.87 -14.84
C ILE A 240 20.35 -12.60 -15.36
N LEU A 241 20.48 -12.69 -16.69
CA LEU A 241 21.59 -13.36 -17.33
C LEU A 241 22.92 -12.61 -17.15
N SER A 242 23.97 -13.37 -16.82
CA SER A 242 25.35 -12.89 -16.74
C SER A 242 26.04 -12.85 -18.11
N LYS A 243 25.88 -13.92 -18.91
CA LYS A 243 26.42 -14.07 -20.27
C LYS A 243 25.27 -14.25 -21.26
N VAL A 244 25.19 -13.35 -22.24
CA VAL A 244 24.07 -13.26 -23.18
C VAL A 244 24.51 -13.79 -24.55
N PRO A 245 23.74 -14.68 -25.20
CA PRO A 245 24.02 -15.12 -26.56
C PRO A 245 23.79 -13.99 -27.59
N PRO A 246 24.35 -14.09 -28.81
CA PRO A 246 24.17 -13.08 -29.86
C PRO A 246 22.69 -12.83 -30.19
N GLU A 247 22.31 -11.59 -30.51
CA GLU A 247 20.90 -11.19 -30.68
C GLU A 247 20.13 -12.01 -31.72
N TYR A 248 20.79 -12.41 -32.81
CA TYR A 248 20.18 -13.23 -33.86
C TYR A 248 19.73 -14.62 -33.38
N SER A 249 20.30 -15.12 -32.28
CA SER A 249 20.06 -16.47 -31.75
C SER A 249 18.99 -16.51 -30.65
N TRP A 250 18.51 -15.35 -30.17
CA TRP A 250 17.57 -15.29 -29.04
C TRP A 250 16.28 -16.07 -29.31
N GLY A 251 15.71 -15.92 -30.51
CA GLY A 251 14.52 -16.67 -30.91
C GLY A 251 14.71 -18.19 -30.89
N ALA A 252 15.89 -18.67 -31.29
CA ALA A 252 16.21 -20.10 -31.30
C ALA A 252 16.39 -20.65 -29.87
N PHE A 253 16.98 -19.88 -28.96
CA PHE A 253 17.11 -20.22 -27.53
C PHE A 253 15.83 -19.97 -26.71
N LEU A 254 14.75 -19.51 -27.35
CA LEU A 254 13.50 -19.10 -26.70
C LEU A 254 13.66 -17.92 -25.71
N LEU A 255 14.79 -17.21 -25.77
CA LEU A 255 15.04 -16.00 -24.99
C LEU A 255 14.25 -14.84 -25.60
N ARG A 256 13.48 -14.14 -24.77
CA ARG A 256 12.61 -13.03 -25.21
C ARG A 256 13.02 -11.72 -24.58
N SER A 257 13.16 -10.70 -25.41
CA SER A 257 13.36 -9.31 -25.00
C SER A 257 12.51 -8.42 -25.90
N PRO A 258 11.52 -7.69 -25.36
CA PRO A 258 11.15 -7.61 -23.95
C PRO A 258 10.46 -8.90 -23.42
N PRO A 259 10.38 -9.09 -22.09
CA PRO A 259 9.74 -10.26 -21.47
C PRO A 259 8.23 -10.36 -21.78
N PRO A 260 7.64 -11.57 -21.69
CA PRO A 260 6.21 -11.77 -21.91
C PRO A 260 5.38 -11.07 -20.83
N PHE A 261 4.21 -10.54 -21.22
CA PHE A 261 3.34 -9.78 -20.32
C PHE A 261 2.93 -10.55 -19.06
N THR A 262 2.75 -11.87 -19.14
CA THR A 262 2.42 -12.72 -17.99
C THR A 262 3.45 -12.60 -16.88
N MET A 263 4.73 -12.59 -17.23
CA MET A 263 5.85 -12.42 -16.31
C MET A 263 5.89 -11.01 -15.71
N VAL A 264 5.61 -9.98 -16.53
CA VAL A 264 5.53 -8.59 -16.06
C VAL A 264 4.36 -8.39 -15.10
N LEU A 265 3.20 -9.00 -15.37
CA LEU A 265 2.04 -8.93 -14.49
C LEU A 265 2.32 -9.59 -13.13
N GLU A 266 2.95 -10.77 -13.13
CA GLU A 266 3.38 -11.44 -11.90
C GLU A 266 4.38 -10.60 -11.12
N HIS A 267 5.33 -9.96 -11.82
CA HIS A 267 6.29 -9.02 -11.21
C HIS A 267 5.59 -7.86 -10.51
N LEU A 268 4.60 -7.23 -11.16
CA LEU A 268 3.86 -6.10 -10.59
C LEU A 268 2.91 -6.50 -9.45
N GLN A 269 2.48 -7.76 -9.38
CA GLN A 269 1.64 -8.26 -8.29
C GLN A 269 2.42 -8.52 -6.99
N LEU A 270 3.73 -8.78 -7.09
CA LEU A 270 4.57 -9.04 -5.94
C LEU A 270 4.88 -7.74 -5.19
N LYS A 271 4.43 -7.65 -3.93
CA LYS A 271 4.68 -6.49 -3.04
C LYS A 271 6.18 -6.23 -2.80
N THR A 272 7.03 -7.24 -3.00
CA THR A 272 8.49 -7.16 -2.81
C THR A 272 9.21 -6.46 -3.95
N SER A 273 8.60 -6.32 -5.13
CA SER A 273 9.17 -5.73 -6.33
C SER A 273 9.54 -4.24 -6.15
N PHE A 274 9.01 -3.59 -5.11
CA PHE A 274 9.18 -2.16 -4.92
C PHE A 274 9.42 -1.74 -3.45
N SER A 275 10.32 -2.45 -2.76
CA SER A 275 10.70 -2.11 -1.39
C SER A 275 11.42 -0.74 -1.31
N PRO A 276 11.16 0.08 -0.27
CA PRO A 276 11.77 1.41 -0.09
C PRO A 276 13.30 1.37 0.06
N SER A 277 13.95 0.22 0.18
CA SER A 277 15.43 0.16 0.16
C SER A 277 16.07 0.47 -1.21
N CYS A 278 15.27 0.67 -2.27
CA CYS A 278 15.70 0.83 -3.67
C CYS A 278 15.45 2.25 -4.23
N PHE A 279 15.45 3.29 -3.39
CA PHE A 279 15.22 4.68 -3.82
C PHE A 279 16.19 5.10 -4.96
N GLY A 280 15.66 5.75 -6.00
CA GLY A 280 16.38 6.21 -7.20
C GLY A 280 16.28 5.28 -8.42
N THR A 281 16.26 3.96 -8.23
CA THR A 281 16.12 2.96 -9.32
C THR A 281 14.68 2.52 -9.55
N LEU A 282 13.82 2.74 -8.56
CA LEU A 282 12.38 2.52 -8.63
C LEU A 282 11.71 3.41 -9.69
N GLU A 283 12.19 4.65 -9.79
CA GLU A 283 11.67 5.67 -10.72
C GLU A 283 11.85 5.21 -12.16
N GLU A 284 13.06 4.78 -12.49
CA GLU A 284 13.40 4.17 -13.78
C GLU A 284 12.53 2.95 -14.06
N GLY A 285 12.28 2.11 -13.06
CA GLY A 285 11.44 0.94 -13.23
C GLY A 285 9.99 1.26 -13.55
N SER A 286 9.38 2.23 -12.85
CA SER A 286 8.03 2.67 -13.18
C SER A 286 7.92 3.27 -14.59
N PHE A 287 8.96 3.97 -15.04
CA PHE A 287 9.01 4.59 -16.36
C PHE A 287 9.15 3.54 -17.48
N GLU A 288 10.06 2.58 -17.33
CA GLU A 288 10.23 1.49 -18.31
C GLU A 288 9.02 0.56 -18.34
N VAL A 289 8.34 0.32 -17.22
CA VAL A 289 7.04 -0.40 -17.23
C VAL A 289 6.00 0.35 -18.06
N LEU A 290 5.88 1.67 -17.92
CA LEU A 290 4.92 2.46 -18.71
C LEU A 290 5.27 2.50 -20.19
N LYS A 291 6.56 2.56 -20.52
CA LYS A 291 7.06 2.47 -21.91
C LYS A 291 6.77 1.10 -22.53
N TYR A 292 6.93 0.02 -21.77
CA TYR A 292 6.53 -1.33 -22.20
C TYR A 292 5.02 -1.43 -22.40
N LEU A 293 4.22 -0.84 -21.50
CA LEU A 293 2.77 -0.81 -21.66
C LEU A 293 2.36 -0.01 -22.89
N ASP A 294 2.97 1.14 -23.17
CA ASP A 294 2.67 1.94 -24.38
C ASP A 294 2.82 1.14 -25.69
N THR A 295 3.82 0.26 -25.75
CA THR A 295 4.03 -0.59 -26.94
C THR A 295 3.16 -1.85 -26.97
N HIS A 296 2.68 -2.37 -25.84
CA HIS A 296 1.98 -3.66 -25.77
C HIS A 296 0.51 -3.59 -25.36
N LEU A 297 -0.01 -2.42 -24.97
CA LEU A 297 -1.37 -2.24 -24.45
C LEU A 297 -2.46 -2.76 -25.39
N HIS A 298 -2.29 -2.54 -26.70
CA HIS A 298 -3.24 -2.96 -27.73
C HIS A 298 -3.36 -4.48 -27.89
N THR A 299 -2.42 -5.25 -27.34
CA THR A 299 -2.45 -6.73 -27.37
C THR A 299 -3.09 -7.35 -26.11
N LEU A 300 -3.39 -6.54 -25.09
CA LEU A 300 -3.88 -7.01 -23.80
C LEU A 300 -5.40 -7.25 -23.79
N SER A 301 -5.84 -8.22 -23.00
CA SER A 301 -7.27 -8.47 -22.79
C SER A 301 -7.89 -7.43 -21.85
N SER A 302 -9.21 -7.22 -21.94
CA SER A 302 -9.95 -6.36 -21.00
C SER A 302 -9.82 -6.81 -19.54
N SER A 303 -9.61 -8.11 -19.31
CA SER A 303 -9.39 -8.68 -17.97
C SER A 303 -8.03 -8.27 -17.40
N ASP A 304 -7.00 -8.15 -18.24
CA ASP A 304 -5.64 -7.78 -17.82
C ASP A 304 -5.53 -6.29 -17.53
N VAL A 305 -6.17 -5.45 -18.36
CA VAL A 305 -6.31 -4.00 -18.12
C VAL A 305 -7.00 -3.74 -16.78
N SER A 306 -8.05 -4.49 -16.44
CA SER A 306 -8.73 -4.38 -15.15
C SER A 306 -7.83 -4.76 -13.97
N LYS A 307 -6.98 -5.78 -14.11
CA LYS A 307 -5.98 -6.15 -13.08
C LYS A 307 -4.94 -5.05 -12.92
N LEU A 308 -4.34 -4.58 -14.03
CA LEU A 308 -3.34 -3.50 -14.02
C LEU A 308 -3.87 -2.22 -13.39
N SER A 309 -5.13 -1.85 -13.69
CA SER A 309 -5.75 -0.63 -13.14
C SER A 309 -5.83 -0.60 -11.60
N LYS A 310 -5.78 -1.76 -10.95
CA LYS A 310 -5.84 -1.92 -9.49
C LYS A 310 -4.46 -2.01 -8.86
N LEU A 311 -3.41 -2.31 -9.63
CA LEU A 311 -2.05 -2.49 -9.12
C LEU A 311 -1.40 -1.14 -8.85
N GLN A 312 -0.61 -1.09 -7.78
CA GLN A 312 0.17 0.08 -7.39
C GLN A 312 1.56 -0.06 -7.99
N PHE A 313 1.80 0.56 -9.14
CA PHE A 313 3.10 0.51 -9.80
C PHE A 313 3.62 1.87 -10.30
N ILE A 314 2.82 2.92 -10.20
CA ILE A 314 3.24 4.27 -10.58
C ILE A 314 3.82 4.96 -9.35
N LEU A 315 5.02 5.53 -9.49
CA LEU A 315 5.61 6.36 -8.47
C LEU A 315 5.18 7.80 -8.68
N THR A 316 4.63 8.41 -7.65
CA THR A 316 4.24 9.81 -7.70
C THR A 316 5.39 10.71 -7.24
N ALA A 317 5.24 12.02 -7.44
CA ALA A 317 6.27 13.04 -7.20
C ALA A 317 6.80 13.08 -5.74
N ASN A 318 6.17 12.32 -4.85
CA ASN A 318 6.49 12.17 -3.44
C ASN A 318 7.42 10.97 -3.13
N TRP A 319 7.76 10.17 -4.16
CA TRP A 319 8.79 9.13 -4.18
C TRP A 319 8.73 8.08 -3.06
N ARG A 320 7.57 7.86 -2.43
CA ARG A 320 7.46 7.09 -1.18
C ARG A 320 6.40 6.01 -1.15
N HIS A 321 5.44 6.10 -2.04
CA HIS A 321 4.33 5.17 -2.13
C HIS A 321 3.98 4.99 -3.59
N MET A 322 3.67 3.75 -3.94
CA MET A 322 3.19 3.41 -5.27
C MET A 322 1.69 3.62 -5.30
N VAL A 323 1.22 4.22 -6.38
CA VAL A 323 -0.17 4.56 -6.56
C VAL A 323 -0.71 3.80 -7.76
N SER A 324 -1.99 3.42 -7.67
CA SER A 324 -2.69 2.83 -8.80
C SER A 324 -3.05 3.92 -9.81
N PRO A 325 -3.05 3.62 -11.13
CA PRO A 325 -3.48 4.58 -12.16
C PRO A 325 -4.84 5.25 -11.84
N LYS A 326 -5.77 4.49 -11.24
CA LYS A 326 -7.11 4.93 -10.78
C LYS A 326 -7.15 5.90 -9.60
N SER A 327 -6.02 6.29 -9.05
CA SER A 327 -5.93 7.29 -7.98
C SER A 327 -5.19 8.54 -8.42
N LEU A 328 -4.81 8.60 -9.70
CA LEU A 328 -4.12 9.73 -10.30
C LEU A 328 -5.13 10.63 -11.01
N VAL A 329 -4.87 11.94 -10.92
CA VAL A 329 -5.60 12.98 -11.64
C VAL A 329 -4.58 13.85 -12.36
N THR A 330 -4.84 14.22 -13.62
CA THR A 330 -3.89 15.03 -14.41
C THR A 330 -3.66 16.42 -13.83
N HIS A 331 -4.72 17.06 -13.32
CA HIS A 331 -4.65 18.37 -12.67
C HIS A 331 -5.55 18.42 -11.43
N LEU A 332 -4.94 18.75 -10.29
CA LEU A 332 -5.65 18.96 -9.03
C LEU A 332 -5.57 20.43 -8.62
N LYS A 333 -6.74 21.07 -8.47
CA LYS A 333 -6.84 22.41 -7.86
C LYS A 333 -6.68 22.35 -6.33
N ILE A 334 -6.88 21.19 -5.73
CA ILE A 334 -6.96 20.94 -4.29
C ILE A 334 -5.99 19.81 -3.94
N ASN A 335 -5.26 19.94 -2.82
CA ASN A 335 -4.32 18.90 -2.38
C ASN A 335 -5.04 17.72 -1.73
N LEU A 336 -5.37 16.71 -2.52
CA LEU A 336 -6.09 15.50 -2.09
C LEU A 336 -5.19 14.43 -1.43
N TRP A 337 -3.95 14.76 -1.06
CA TRP A 337 -3.05 13.82 -0.39
C TRP A 337 -3.55 13.46 1.01
N PRO A 338 -3.69 12.17 1.38
CA PRO A 338 -3.12 10.96 0.77
C PRO A 338 -4.07 10.11 -0.10
N ILE A 339 -5.24 10.63 -0.47
CA ILE A 339 -6.31 9.86 -1.14
C ILE A 339 -6.12 9.81 -2.66
N ALA A 340 -5.78 10.94 -3.27
CA ALA A 340 -5.49 11.08 -4.69
C ALA A 340 -4.28 12.01 -4.88
N GLU A 341 -3.53 11.80 -5.95
CA GLU A 341 -2.34 12.59 -6.25
C GLU A 341 -2.33 13.06 -7.71
N GLU A 342 -1.65 14.19 -7.93
CA GLU A 342 -1.47 14.74 -9.26
C GLU A 342 -0.44 13.93 -10.05
N LEU A 343 -0.69 13.76 -11.36
CA LEU A 343 0.21 13.06 -12.26
C LEU A 343 1.56 13.81 -12.36
N PRO A 344 2.70 13.18 -12.03
CA PRO A 344 3.99 13.83 -12.19
C PRO A 344 4.31 14.15 -13.65
N LEU A 345 4.95 15.31 -13.89
CA LEU A 345 5.30 15.81 -15.22
C LEU A 345 6.08 14.80 -16.10
N ARG A 346 6.88 13.93 -15.47
CA ARG A 346 7.68 12.91 -16.17
C ARG A 346 6.82 11.86 -16.89
N TYR A 347 5.60 11.60 -16.41
CA TYR A 347 4.71 10.60 -17.00
C TYR A 347 3.72 11.19 -18.02
N LEU A 348 3.82 12.49 -18.32
CA LEU A 348 3.01 13.14 -19.37
C LEU A 348 3.06 12.44 -20.74
N PRO A 349 4.20 11.87 -21.20
CA PRO A 349 4.23 11.12 -22.46
C PRO A 349 3.27 9.93 -22.49
N PHE A 350 2.97 9.33 -21.33
CA PHE A 350 2.18 8.11 -21.20
C PHE A 350 0.71 8.36 -20.82
N VAL A 351 0.22 9.61 -20.91
CA VAL A 351 -1.15 9.97 -20.53
C VAL A 351 -2.19 9.13 -21.27
N LYS A 352 -1.96 8.76 -22.54
CA LYS A 352 -2.88 7.90 -23.31
C LYS A 352 -3.06 6.53 -22.66
N VAL A 353 -1.95 5.85 -22.37
CA VAL A 353 -1.91 4.55 -21.66
C VAL A 353 -2.57 4.68 -20.28
N LEU A 354 -2.23 5.73 -19.56
CA LEU A 354 -2.76 5.95 -18.22
C LEU A 354 -4.27 6.21 -18.22
N LYS A 355 -4.82 6.91 -19.22
CA LYS A 355 -6.27 7.08 -19.40
C LYS A 355 -6.98 5.75 -19.60
N GLU A 356 -6.43 4.86 -20.41
CA GLU A 356 -6.97 3.51 -20.60
C GLU A 356 -6.91 2.66 -19.33
N LEU A 357 -5.92 2.91 -18.46
CA LEU A 357 -5.78 2.27 -17.14
C LEU A 357 -6.64 2.93 -16.04
N GLY A 358 -7.31 4.05 -16.31
CA GLY A 358 -8.23 4.72 -15.40
C GLY A 358 -7.73 6.03 -14.76
N LEU A 359 -6.74 6.70 -15.37
CA LEU A 359 -6.37 8.08 -15.03
C LEU A 359 -7.53 9.04 -15.30
N HIS A 360 -7.78 9.95 -14.38
CA HIS A 360 -8.85 10.94 -14.51
C HIS A 360 -8.32 12.30 -15.01
N ASP A 361 -9.05 12.94 -15.94
CA ASP A 361 -8.69 14.26 -16.48
C ASP A 361 -9.01 15.42 -15.53
N THR A 362 -10.11 15.31 -14.79
CA THR A 362 -10.51 16.28 -13.77
C THR A 362 -11.20 15.57 -12.61
N LEU A 363 -11.24 16.23 -11.45
CA LEU A 363 -12.06 15.78 -10.34
C LEU A 363 -13.54 15.92 -10.74
N SER A 364 -14.22 14.80 -10.90
CA SER A 364 -15.67 14.70 -11.13
C SER A 364 -16.35 14.20 -9.86
N ILE A 365 -17.63 14.51 -9.67
CA ILE A 365 -18.45 14.02 -8.55
C ILE A 365 -18.34 12.49 -8.43
N SER A 366 -18.47 11.76 -9.55
CA SER A 366 -18.38 10.29 -9.54
C SER A 366 -17.01 9.78 -9.06
N ASN A 367 -15.93 10.47 -9.44
CA ASN A 367 -14.58 10.11 -8.99
C ASN A 367 -14.39 10.42 -7.50
N ALA A 368 -14.88 11.57 -7.04
CA ALA A 368 -14.87 11.95 -5.62
C ALA A 368 -15.63 10.92 -4.76
N MET A 369 -16.80 10.47 -5.21
CA MET A 369 -17.56 9.41 -4.54
C MET A 369 -16.80 8.07 -4.50
N ILE A 370 -16.15 7.68 -5.62
CA ILE A 370 -15.30 6.48 -5.66
C ILE A 370 -14.17 6.59 -4.63
N PHE A 371 -13.51 7.75 -4.53
CA PHE A 371 -12.44 7.98 -3.56
C PHE A 371 -12.93 7.86 -2.11
N LEU A 372 -14.10 8.43 -1.79
CA LEU A 372 -14.73 8.30 -0.47
C LEU A 372 -15.14 6.86 -0.17
N SER A 373 -15.69 6.14 -1.15
CA SER A 373 -16.19 4.76 -0.98
C SER A 373 -15.08 3.75 -0.63
N ARG A 374 -13.85 3.95 -1.15
CA ARG A 374 -12.69 3.08 -0.89
C ARG A 374 -12.27 3.03 0.58
N ARG A 375 -12.69 4.01 1.39
CA ARG A 375 -12.28 4.16 2.80
C ARG A 375 -13.36 3.91 3.83
N ARG A 376 -14.53 3.40 3.43
CA ARG A 376 -15.69 3.11 4.31
C ARG A 376 -15.42 2.18 5.52
N ARG A 377 -14.27 1.52 5.62
CA ARG A 377 -13.99 0.49 6.66
C ARG A 377 -13.01 0.90 7.75
N ASN A 378 -12.29 2.01 7.61
CA ASN A 378 -11.23 2.40 8.54
C ASN A 378 -11.56 3.75 9.22
N LEU A 379 -11.01 3.95 10.42
CA LEU A 379 -10.97 5.25 11.08
C LEU A 379 -10.09 6.19 10.24
N LEU A 380 -10.60 7.40 9.96
CA LEU A 380 -9.85 8.43 9.24
C LEU A 380 -8.81 9.06 10.16
N ASN A 381 -7.59 9.24 9.66
CA ASN A 381 -6.61 10.10 10.34
C ASN A 381 -6.84 11.59 10.02
N PRO A 382 -6.19 12.54 10.71
CA PRO A 382 -6.42 13.97 10.50
C PRO A 382 -6.16 14.45 9.06
N ASN A 383 -5.17 13.88 8.37
CA ASN A 383 -4.88 14.24 6.97
C ASN A 383 -5.94 13.67 6.00
N GLU A 384 -6.40 12.45 6.23
CA GLU A 384 -7.50 11.83 5.47
C GLU A 384 -8.81 12.56 5.71
N LEU A 385 -9.11 12.96 6.96
CA LEU A 385 -10.28 13.74 7.33
C LEU A 385 -10.28 15.10 6.63
N ARG A 386 -9.15 15.82 6.64
CA ARG A 386 -9.00 17.10 5.90
C ARG A 386 -9.38 16.93 4.43
N VAL A 387 -8.83 15.91 3.76
CA VAL A 387 -9.14 15.64 2.36
C VAL A 387 -10.59 15.26 2.14
N VAL A 388 -11.18 14.45 3.04
CA VAL A 388 -12.61 14.10 2.97
C VAL A 388 -13.47 15.36 3.05
N ILE A 389 -13.16 16.29 3.96
CA ILE A 389 -13.89 17.56 4.10
C ILE A 389 -13.72 18.42 2.84
N GLU A 390 -12.50 18.51 2.29
CA GLU A 390 -12.24 19.22 1.03
C GLU A 390 -12.99 18.60 -0.16
N LEU A 391 -13.04 17.26 -0.26
CA LEU A 391 -13.83 16.56 -1.27
C LEU A 391 -15.32 16.81 -1.11
N LEU A 392 -15.83 16.81 0.12
CA LEU A 392 -17.23 17.11 0.39
C LEU A 392 -17.57 18.57 0.07
N ASN A 393 -16.68 19.52 0.33
CA ASN A 393 -16.86 20.91 -0.07
C ASN A 393 -16.93 21.04 -1.60
N PHE A 394 -16.04 20.35 -2.33
CA PHE A 394 -16.09 20.28 -3.78
C PHE A 394 -17.43 19.71 -4.28
N ILE A 395 -17.89 18.59 -3.70
CA ILE A 395 -19.19 18.00 -4.05
C ILE A 395 -20.34 18.98 -3.75
N CYS A 396 -20.29 19.69 -2.62
CA CYS A 396 -21.29 20.68 -2.24
C CYS A 396 -21.37 21.84 -3.24
N ASP A 397 -20.23 22.40 -3.63
CA ASP A 397 -20.15 23.50 -4.61
C ASP A 397 -20.70 23.07 -5.97
N GLU A 398 -20.36 21.87 -6.44
CA GLU A 398 -20.84 21.33 -7.71
C GLU A 398 -22.36 21.04 -7.70
N ILE A 399 -22.90 20.50 -6.60
CA ILE A 399 -24.35 20.26 -6.44
C ILE A 399 -25.12 21.58 -6.52
N GLU A 400 -24.63 22.63 -5.86
CA GLU A 400 -25.28 23.94 -5.86
C GLU A 400 -25.21 24.62 -7.23
N GLN A 401 -24.05 24.57 -7.90
CA GLN A 401 -23.85 25.20 -9.22
C GLN A 401 -24.68 24.51 -10.32
N HIS A 402 -24.73 23.18 -10.32
CA HIS A 402 -25.37 22.40 -11.38
C HIS A 402 -26.79 21.94 -11.04
N LYS A 403 -27.31 22.22 -9.83
CA LYS A 403 -28.63 21.79 -9.35
C LYS A 403 -28.92 20.31 -9.64
N LEU A 404 -27.97 19.44 -9.31
CA LEU A 404 -28.10 18.01 -9.56
C LEU A 404 -29.24 17.37 -8.75
N ASP A 405 -29.99 16.47 -9.40
CA ASP A 405 -31.02 15.67 -8.74
C ASP A 405 -30.43 14.76 -7.66
N ARG A 406 -31.01 14.84 -6.47
CA ARG A 406 -30.56 14.16 -5.24
C ARG A 406 -30.47 12.64 -5.39
N SER A 407 -31.36 12.04 -6.18
CA SER A 407 -31.43 10.59 -6.43
C SER A 407 -30.17 9.99 -7.07
N THR A 408 -29.39 10.81 -7.78
CA THR A 408 -28.21 10.34 -8.53
C THR A 408 -27.03 9.97 -7.64
N TRP A 409 -26.90 10.65 -6.49
CA TRP A 409 -25.71 10.58 -5.63
C TRP A 409 -26.01 10.18 -4.18
N GLU A 410 -27.27 10.20 -3.76
CA GLU A 410 -27.67 9.94 -2.37
C GLU A 410 -27.21 8.56 -1.87
N SER A 411 -27.29 7.52 -2.70
CA SER A 411 -26.90 6.16 -2.30
C SER A 411 -25.38 5.97 -2.12
N GLU A 412 -24.57 6.82 -2.76
CA GLU A 412 -23.12 6.70 -2.76
C GLU A 412 -22.43 7.66 -1.77
N LEU A 413 -23.11 8.76 -1.41
CA LEU A 413 -22.59 9.78 -0.52
C LEU A 413 -22.31 9.24 0.88
N VAL A 414 -21.16 9.63 1.42
CA VAL A 414 -20.76 9.35 2.79
C VAL A 414 -20.19 10.59 3.44
N VAL A 415 -20.44 10.75 4.73
CA VAL A 415 -19.98 11.86 5.56
C VAL A 415 -19.26 11.31 6.80
N PRO A 416 -18.25 12.02 7.33
CA PRO A 416 -17.58 11.62 8.56
C PRO A 416 -18.51 11.84 9.77
N ASP A 417 -18.61 10.84 10.64
CA ASP A 417 -19.20 11.00 11.98
C ASP A 417 -18.19 11.57 12.99
N ASN A 418 -18.66 11.84 14.21
CA ASN A 418 -17.83 12.36 15.30
C ASN A 418 -16.68 11.43 15.72
N ASP A 419 -16.76 10.14 15.37
CA ASP A 419 -15.69 9.16 15.61
C ASP A 419 -14.76 9.02 14.38
N CYS A 420 -14.80 9.96 13.42
CA CYS A 420 -14.00 9.95 12.20
C CYS A 420 -14.25 8.71 11.30
N ARG A 421 -15.48 8.19 11.27
CA ARG A 421 -15.89 7.09 10.39
C ARG A 421 -16.80 7.58 9.28
N LEU A 422 -16.58 7.07 8.06
CA LEU A 422 -17.42 7.40 6.91
C LEU A 422 -18.73 6.62 6.95
N VAL A 423 -19.84 7.34 7.04
CA VAL A 423 -21.18 6.78 7.22
C VAL A 423 -22.17 7.49 6.29
N HIS A 424 -23.33 6.87 6.08
CA HIS A 424 -24.37 7.45 5.23
C HIS A 424 -25.02 8.68 5.91
N PRO A 425 -25.30 9.78 5.18
CA PRO A 425 -25.96 10.99 5.72
C PRO A 425 -27.20 10.73 6.58
N ASN A 426 -28.08 9.82 6.14
CA ASN A 426 -29.32 9.45 6.86
C ASN A 426 -29.12 8.81 8.24
N MET A 427 -27.90 8.33 8.55
CA MET A 427 -27.54 7.74 9.84
C MET A 427 -26.98 8.76 10.83
N CYS A 428 -26.72 10.00 10.39
CA CYS A 428 -26.17 11.06 11.23
C CYS A 428 -27.18 12.18 11.49
N LEU A 429 -26.94 12.89 12.58
CA LEU A 429 -27.62 14.14 12.93
C LEU A 429 -26.61 15.28 12.96
N TYR A 430 -26.99 16.44 12.44
CA TYR A 430 -26.18 17.65 12.56
C TYR A 430 -26.72 18.53 13.70
N ILE A 431 -25.80 19.14 14.45
CA ILE A 431 -26.15 20.05 15.54
C ILE A 431 -26.52 21.40 14.90
N ASP A 432 -27.81 21.68 14.84
CA ASP A 432 -28.31 22.98 14.41
C ASP A 432 -28.27 23.99 15.57
N PRO A 433 -28.35 25.30 15.29
CA PRO A 433 -28.29 26.33 16.33
C PRO A 433 -29.31 26.12 17.47
N PHE A 434 -30.53 25.66 17.18
CA PHE A 434 -31.51 25.33 18.23
C PHE A 434 -31.17 24.04 18.96
N GLY A 435 -30.82 22.98 18.22
CA GLY A 435 -30.43 21.68 18.79
C GLY A 435 -29.20 21.75 19.70
N SER A 436 -28.36 22.78 19.56
CA SER A 436 -27.20 23.02 20.43
C SER A 436 -27.55 23.10 21.92
N GLN A 437 -28.77 23.55 22.26
CA GLN A 437 -29.26 23.67 23.63
C GLN A 437 -29.44 22.29 24.30
N TYR A 438 -29.76 21.26 23.50
CA TYR A 438 -30.04 19.92 24.01
C TYR A 438 -28.79 19.07 24.20
N VAL A 439 -27.67 19.39 23.54
CA VAL A 439 -26.45 18.56 23.50
C VAL A 439 -25.90 18.23 24.89
N LYS A 440 -26.08 19.12 25.87
CA LYS A 440 -25.64 18.88 27.26
C LYS A 440 -26.48 17.83 28.00
N TYR A 441 -27.76 17.75 27.67
CA TYR A 441 -28.77 16.94 28.36
C TYR A 441 -29.06 15.62 27.65
N ILE A 442 -28.58 15.46 26.42
CA ILE A 442 -28.69 14.23 25.65
C ILE A 442 -27.48 13.33 25.87
N ASP A 443 -27.72 12.02 25.96
CA ASP A 443 -26.69 11.00 25.88
C ASP A 443 -26.18 10.84 24.44
N SER A 444 -25.03 11.45 24.16
CA SER A 444 -24.39 11.42 22.84
C SER A 444 -23.98 10.02 22.40
N SER A 445 -23.88 9.03 23.30
CA SER A 445 -23.54 7.64 22.92
C SER A 445 -24.69 6.93 22.19
N LYS A 446 -25.93 7.39 22.39
CA LYS A 446 -27.13 6.87 21.72
C LYS A 446 -27.40 7.54 20.37
N LEU A 447 -26.68 8.61 20.07
CA LEU A 447 -26.79 9.38 18.83
C LEU A 447 -25.52 9.24 18.00
N ARG A 448 -25.67 9.34 16.67
CA ARG A 448 -24.53 9.52 15.79
C ARG A 448 -24.54 10.94 15.24
N LEU A 449 -23.57 11.72 15.67
CA LEU A 449 -23.41 13.11 15.23
C LEU A 449 -22.45 13.18 14.04
N VAL A 450 -22.72 14.11 13.13
CA VAL A 450 -21.76 14.46 12.06
C VAL A 450 -20.52 15.10 12.69
N HIS A 451 -19.36 14.89 12.07
CA HIS A 451 -18.13 15.56 12.46
C HIS A 451 -18.26 17.09 12.42
N HIS A 452 -17.71 17.78 13.42
CA HIS A 452 -17.85 19.23 13.61
C HIS A 452 -17.29 20.09 12.44
N ASP A 453 -16.28 19.60 11.72
CA ASP A 453 -15.72 20.30 10.56
C ASP A 453 -16.64 20.27 9.31
N VAL A 454 -17.70 19.48 9.32
CA VAL A 454 -18.71 19.52 8.24
C VAL A 454 -19.62 20.72 8.48
N SER A 455 -19.52 21.72 7.60
CA SER A 455 -20.26 22.97 7.75
C SER A 455 -21.79 22.79 7.68
N GLU A 456 -22.55 23.75 8.23
CA GLU A 456 -24.01 23.77 8.11
C GLU A 456 -24.47 23.77 6.64
N ARG A 457 -23.76 24.52 5.77
CA ARG A 457 -24.01 24.55 4.32
C ARG A 457 -23.98 23.14 3.73
N MET A 458 -22.94 22.37 4.05
CA MET A 458 -22.81 20.98 3.59
C MET A 458 -23.90 20.08 4.17
N CYS A 459 -24.21 20.22 5.47
CA CYS A 459 -25.24 19.43 6.12
C CYS A 459 -26.61 19.63 5.46
N LEU A 460 -26.95 20.88 5.10
CA LEU A 460 -28.19 21.21 4.40
C LEU A 460 -28.18 20.70 2.95
N ALA A 461 -27.07 20.88 2.21
CA ALA A 461 -26.94 20.42 0.83
C ALA A 461 -27.06 18.89 0.71
N PHE A 462 -26.47 18.16 1.66
CA PHE A 462 -26.58 16.70 1.74
C PHE A 462 -27.90 16.23 2.37
N GLY A 463 -28.68 17.17 2.92
CA GLY A 463 -29.95 16.99 3.63
C GLY A 463 -29.86 16.00 4.78
N ILE A 464 -28.83 16.20 5.60
CA ILE A 464 -28.67 15.58 6.91
C ILE A 464 -29.75 16.15 7.85
N ARG A 465 -30.34 15.29 8.69
CA ARG A 465 -31.38 15.72 9.64
C ARG A 465 -30.81 16.55 10.79
N LYS A 466 -31.58 17.55 11.22
CA LYS A 466 -31.30 18.39 12.40
C LYS A 466 -31.52 17.60 13.67
N ILE A 467 -30.77 17.94 14.72
CA ILE A 467 -31.10 17.48 16.08
C ILE A 467 -32.46 18.04 16.52
N SER A 468 -32.73 19.32 16.26
CA SER A 468 -34.03 19.94 16.62
C SER A 468 -35.25 19.30 15.96
N ASP A 469 -35.07 18.64 14.80
CA ASP A 469 -36.14 17.89 14.14
C ASP A 469 -36.26 16.45 14.64
N ALA A 470 -35.15 15.87 15.11
CA ALA A 470 -35.06 14.46 15.50
C ALA A 470 -35.28 14.23 17.00
N VAL A 471 -34.95 15.20 17.85
CA VAL A 471 -35.08 15.09 19.30
C VAL A 471 -36.18 16.03 19.78
N VAL A 472 -37.11 15.48 20.57
CA VAL A 472 -38.23 16.22 21.16
C VAL A 472 -38.11 16.16 22.67
N GLU A 473 -38.26 17.32 23.32
CA GLU A 473 -38.36 17.44 24.76
C GLU A 473 -39.83 17.34 25.19
N GLU A 474 -40.14 16.41 26.08
CA GLU A 474 -41.49 16.19 26.64
C GLU A 474 -41.45 16.23 28.18
N LEU A 475 -42.57 16.58 28.80
CA LEU A 475 -42.73 16.54 30.26
C LEU A 475 -42.87 15.09 30.75
N ASP A 476 -42.13 14.73 31.80
CA ASP A 476 -42.11 13.37 32.35
C ASP A 476 -43.44 13.00 33.06
N SER A 477 -44.01 13.93 33.82
CA SER A 477 -45.28 13.75 34.52
C SER A 477 -45.99 15.08 34.77
N VAL A 478 -47.14 15.30 34.12
CA VAL A 478 -47.96 16.53 34.28
C VAL A 478 -48.53 16.68 35.70
N GLY A 479 -48.54 15.62 36.50
CA GLY A 479 -49.11 15.58 37.86
C GLY A 479 -48.29 16.25 38.97
N ASP A 480 -47.03 16.60 38.74
CA ASP A 480 -46.11 17.14 39.77
C ASP A 480 -45.94 18.68 39.69
N LEU A 481 -46.75 19.37 38.88
CA LEU A 481 -46.62 20.82 38.65
C LEU A 481 -47.34 21.64 39.74
N GLU A 482 -46.60 22.05 40.77
CA GLU A 482 -47.05 23.06 41.75
C GLU A 482 -46.85 24.47 41.18
N THR A 483 -47.93 25.16 40.82
CA THR A 483 -47.89 26.54 40.29
C THR A 483 -47.62 27.58 41.38
N LEU A 484 -46.79 28.58 41.08
CA LEU A 484 -46.42 29.69 41.96
C LEU A 484 -46.89 31.02 41.36
N GLU A 485 -47.25 31.99 42.20
CA GLU A 485 -47.56 33.36 41.75
C GLU A 485 -46.29 34.24 41.69
N GLU A 486 -45.30 33.94 42.54
CA GLU A 486 -44.05 34.67 42.66
C GLU A 486 -42.88 33.69 42.87
N ILE A 487 -41.72 34.02 42.32
CA ILE A 487 -40.45 33.33 42.56
C ILE A 487 -39.47 34.34 43.16
N GLY A 488 -39.07 34.14 44.41
CA GLY A 488 -38.23 35.10 45.13
C GLY A 488 -38.93 36.46 45.28
N SER A 489 -38.35 37.52 44.68
CA SER A 489 -38.91 38.87 44.66
C SER A 489 -39.63 39.22 43.35
N VAL A 490 -39.74 38.27 42.42
CA VAL A 490 -40.26 38.49 41.07
C VAL A 490 -41.68 37.94 40.96
N SER A 491 -42.65 38.82 40.75
CA SER A 491 -44.06 38.44 40.59
C SER A 491 -44.43 38.19 39.13
N LEU A 492 -45.19 37.13 38.87
CA LEU A 492 -45.68 36.80 37.53
C LEU A 492 -46.53 37.94 36.92
N PRO A 493 -47.42 38.63 37.67
CA PRO A 493 -48.19 39.76 37.14
C PRO A 493 -47.30 40.91 36.66
N ALA A 494 -46.19 41.20 37.34
CA ALA A 494 -45.29 42.29 36.94
C ALA A 494 -44.61 42.00 35.60
N ILE A 495 -44.19 40.74 35.35
CA ILE A 495 -43.63 40.33 34.06
C ILE A 495 -44.68 40.45 32.96
N ARG A 496 -45.91 40.00 33.22
CA ARG A 496 -47.01 40.10 32.25
C ARG A 496 -47.27 41.54 31.83
N LEU A 497 -47.31 42.48 32.79
CA LEU A 497 -47.47 43.90 32.50
C LEU A 497 -46.32 44.45 31.64
N LYS A 498 -45.08 44.03 31.90
CA LYS A 498 -43.92 44.43 31.08
C LYS A 498 -43.98 43.86 29.66
N LEU A 499 -44.33 42.59 29.48
CA LEU A 499 -44.44 41.96 28.16
C LEU A 499 -45.51 42.62 27.27
N LEU A 500 -46.60 43.09 27.89
CA LEU A 500 -47.69 43.83 27.22
C LEU A 500 -47.36 45.31 26.98
N SER A 501 -46.25 45.83 27.51
CA SER A 501 -45.89 47.23 27.35
C SER A 501 -45.38 47.53 25.94
N LYS A 502 -45.90 48.60 25.32
CA LYS A 502 -45.50 49.01 23.97
C LYS A 502 -44.03 49.39 23.88
N SER A 503 -43.51 50.11 24.89
CA SER A 503 -42.10 50.50 24.97
C SER A 503 -41.17 49.29 25.00
N PHE A 504 -41.55 48.26 25.76
CA PHE A 504 -40.83 46.98 25.84
C PHE A 504 -40.87 46.22 24.50
N GLN A 505 -42.05 46.09 23.87
CA GLN A 505 -42.21 45.40 22.59
C GLN A 505 -41.35 46.03 21.48
N VAL A 506 -41.27 47.37 21.44
CA VAL A 506 -40.40 48.11 20.51
C VAL A 506 -38.92 47.86 20.80
N ALA A 507 -38.51 47.88 22.07
CA ALA A 507 -37.13 47.59 22.47
C ALA A 507 -36.70 46.16 22.08
N VAL A 508 -37.55 45.16 22.34
CA VAL A 508 -37.30 43.76 21.92
C VAL A 508 -37.24 43.62 20.41
N SER A 509 -38.13 44.29 19.67
CA SER A 509 -38.09 44.29 18.19
C SER A 509 -36.77 44.83 17.66
N SER A 510 -36.20 45.87 18.30
CA SER A 510 -34.90 46.41 17.93
C SER A 510 -33.78 45.38 18.13
N VAL A 511 -33.74 44.73 19.30
CA VAL A 511 -32.75 43.67 19.60
C VAL A 511 -32.88 42.49 18.64
N VAL A 512 -34.10 42.01 18.38
CA VAL A 512 -34.38 40.90 17.44
C VAL A 512 -33.91 41.24 16.03
N SER A 513 -34.19 42.45 15.55
CA SER A 513 -33.77 42.88 14.22
C SER A 513 -32.25 42.90 14.05
N SER A 514 -31.52 43.35 15.08
CA SER A 514 -30.05 43.35 15.09
C SER A 514 -29.45 41.95 15.25
N PHE A 515 -30.07 41.05 16.01
CA PHE A 515 -29.58 39.67 16.12
C PHE A 515 -29.86 38.84 14.86
N SER A 516 -30.92 39.17 14.12
CA SER A 516 -31.24 38.51 12.84
C SER A 516 -30.23 38.77 11.72
N SER A 517 -29.48 39.87 11.77
CA SER A 517 -28.39 40.11 10.81
C SER A 517 -27.12 39.33 11.16
N ILE A 518 -26.97 38.90 12.41
CA ILE A 518 -25.76 38.22 12.92
C ILE A 518 -25.90 36.69 12.83
N THR A 519 -27.12 36.16 12.99
CA THR A 519 -27.36 34.71 13.07
C THR A 519 -28.00 34.15 11.80
N SER A 520 -27.27 33.27 11.10
CA SER A 520 -27.79 32.58 9.92
C SER A 520 -28.96 31.67 10.28
N GLY A 521 -30.11 31.85 9.61
CA GLY A 521 -31.29 31.01 9.80
C GLY A 521 -32.38 31.58 10.73
N PHE A 522 -32.11 32.67 11.46
CA PHE A 522 -33.14 33.36 12.25
C PHE A 522 -33.93 34.34 11.38
N LYS A 523 -35.21 34.06 11.15
CA LYS A 523 -36.09 34.96 10.38
C LYS A 523 -36.63 36.04 11.30
N ASN A 524 -36.37 37.31 10.97
CA ASN A 524 -36.93 38.44 11.69
C ASN A 524 -38.47 38.39 11.63
N PRO A 525 -39.19 38.22 12.76
CA PRO A 525 -40.63 38.27 12.78
C PRO A 525 -41.12 39.70 12.50
N ASP A 526 -42.17 39.83 11.68
CA ASP A 526 -42.84 41.12 11.51
C ASP A 526 -43.31 41.65 12.86
N PHE A 527 -43.28 42.98 13.05
CA PHE A 527 -43.66 43.60 14.32
C PHE A 527 -45.04 43.14 14.86
N PRO A 528 -46.12 43.03 14.05
CA PRO A 528 -47.40 42.52 14.54
C PRO A 528 -47.37 41.05 14.96
N LYS A 529 -46.47 40.25 14.38
CA LYS A 529 -46.28 38.86 14.76
C LYS A 529 -45.51 38.77 16.08
N LEU A 530 -44.51 39.63 16.27
CA LEU A 530 -43.75 39.74 17.52
C LEU A 530 -44.68 40.13 18.68
N GLU A 531 -45.55 41.14 18.49
CA GLU A 531 -46.55 41.55 19.49
C GLU A 531 -47.43 40.39 19.92
N ARG A 532 -48.09 39.73 18.96
CA ARG A 532 -48.94 38.55 19.26
C ARG A 532 -48.19 37.44 19.98
N THR A 533 -46.90 37.28 19.69
CA THR A 533 -46.06 36.28 20.33
C THR A 533 -45.77 36.65 21.78
N LEU A 534 -45.42 37.92 22.04
CA LEU A 534 -45.19 38.42 23.40
C LEU A 534 -46.48 38.42 24.23
N ASP A 535 -47.63 38.76 23.63
CA ASP A 535 -48.94 38.67 24.26
C ASP A 535 -49.25 37.21 24.64
N ALA A 536 -49.00 36.25 23.73
CA ALA A 536 -49.18 34.83 24.02
C ALA A 536 -48.26 34.33 25.14
N VAL A 537 -47.02 34.83 25.23
CA VAL A 537 -46.13 34.52 26.36
C VAL A 537 -46.71 35.09 27.65
N ALA A 538 -47.19 36.33 27.65
CA ALA A 538 -47.80 36.94 28.84
C ALA A 538 -49.01 36.14 29.33
N GLU A 539 -49.87 35.65 28.42
CA GLU A 539 -51.04 34.85 28.78
C GLU A 539 -50.67 33.45 29.32
N ARG A 540 -49.67 32.79 28.73
CA ARG A 540 -49.41 31.35 28.91
C ARG A 540 -48.26 31.03 29.84
N LEU A 541 -47.42 32.00 30.18
CA LEU A 541 -46.30 31.81 31.11
C LEU A 541 -46.80 31.50 32.51
N GLN A 542 -46.24 30.44 33.11
CA GLN A 542 -46.52 30.01 34.47
C GLN A 542 -45.22 29.76 35.24
N PHE A 543 -45.23 30.13 36.51
CA PHE A 543 -44.17 29.76 37.46
C PHE A 543 -44.55 28.47 38.15
N VAL A 544 -43.58 27.58 38.33
CA VAL A 544 -43.75 26.29 38.99
C VAL A 544 -42.57 25.99 39.90
N LYS A 545 -42.74 25.10 40.87
CA LYS A 545 -41.66 24.73 41.80
C LYS A 545 -40.56 23.88 41.17
N SER A 546 -40.93 22.92 40.34
CA SER A 546 -39.97 22.03 39.66
C SER A 546 -40.53 21.53 38.32
N VAL A 547 -39.65 21.39 37.33
CA VAL A 547 -39.98 20.85 36.01
C VAL A 547 -39.09 19.65 35.74
N TYR A 548 -39.68 18.54 35.29
CA TYR A 548 -38.96 17.33 34.88
C TYR A 548 -39.27 17.02 33.41
N THR A 549 -38.23 16.87 32.61
CA THR A 549 -38.35 16.65 31.16
C THR A 549 -37.56 15.43 30.70
N ARG A 550 -37.95 14.88 29.55
CA ARG A 550 -37.28 13.76 28.86
C ARG A 550 -37.07 14.11 27.40
N PHE A 551 -35.96 13.62 26.84
CA PHE A 551 -35.59 13.80 25.45
C PHE A 551 -35.82 12.50 24.67
N TRP A 552 -36.72 12.55 23.70
CA TRP A 552 -37.07 11.43 22.83
C TRP A 552 -36.47 11.58 21.44
N LEU A 553 -35.81 10.54 20.94
CA LEU A 553 -35.34 10.45 19.57
C LEU A 553 -36.40 9.85 18.65
N LEU A 554 -36.91 10.65 17.72
CA LEU A 554 -37.86 10.25 16.68
C LEU A 554 -37.13 9.76 15.41
N PRO A 555 -37.70 8.81 14.65
CA PRO A 555 -38.97 8.11 14.87
C PRO A 555 -38.86 6.86 15.76
N LYS A 556 -37.67 6.57 16.31
CA LYS A 556 -37.42 5.34 17.07
C LYS A 556 -38.07 5.33 18.47
N SER A 557 -38.60 6.48 18.92
CA SER A 557 -39.14 6.68 20.26
C SER A 557 -38.19 6.16 21.34
N LEU A 558 -36.90 6.48 21.18
CA LEU A 558 -35.86 6.08 22.11
C LEU A 558 -35.59 7.21 23.11
N ASP A 559 -35.61 6.90 24.39
CA ASP A 559 -35.21 7.87 25.43
C ASP A 559 -33.68 8.07 25.40
N VAL A 560 -33.29 9.29 25.04
CA VAL A 560 -31.91 9.74 24.95
C VAL A 560 -31.53 10.71 26.06
N THR A 561 -32.38 10.86 27.08
CA THR A 561 -32.10 11.68 28.27
C THR A 561 -30.84 11.16 28.95
N ARG A 562 -29.92 12.08 29.27
CA ARG A 562 -28.71 11.77 30.03
C ARG A 562 -29.06 11.65 31.50
N ALA A 563 -29.05 10.42 32.02
CA ALA A 563 -29.14 10.16 33.45
C ALA A 563 -27.78 10.43 34.10
N SER A 564 -27.48 11.68 34.48
CA SER A 564 -26.31 11.95 35.34
C SER A 564 -26.71 11.76 36.80
N MET A 565 -25.95 10.93 37.53
CA MET A 565 -26.09 10.80 38.99
C MET A 565 -25.63 12.06 39.73
N ASP A 566 -24.88 12.93 39.05
CA ASP A 566 -24.51 14.25 39.51
C ASP A 566 -25.47 15.27 38.87
N SER A 567 -26.26 15.95 39.70
CA SER A 567 -27.01 17.12 39.27
C SER A 567 -26.03 18.20 38.82
N ILE A 568 -26.26 18.80 37.65
CA ILE A 568 -25.44 19.93 37.13
C ILE A 568 -25.51 21.14 38.10
N ILE A 569 -26.57 21.18 38.92
CA ILE A 569 -26.85 22.19 39.92
C ILE A 569 -26.65 21.56 41.32
N PRO A 570 -25.65 22.01 42.10
CA PRO A 570 -25.30 21.41 43.40
C PRO A 570 -26.43 21.44 44.44
N GLU A 571 -27.35 22.40 44.33
CA GLU A 571 -28.49 22.58 45.24
C GLU A 571 -29.62 21.55 45.02
N TRP A 572 -29.54 20.75 43.94
CA TRP A 572 -30.55 19.75 43.62
C TRP A 572 -30.15 18.37 44.14
N GLU A 573 -31.06 17.70 44.83
CA GLU A 573 -30.88 16.30 45.21
C GLU A 573 -30.66 15.43 43.96
N PRO A 574 -29.78 14.41 44.03
CA PRO A 574 -29.52 13.51 42.93
C PRO A 574 -30.75 12.62 42.68
N ASP A 575 -31.67 13.13 41.88
CA ASP A 575 -32.82 12.40 41.38
C ASP A 575 -32.48 11.69 40.06
N SER A 576 -33.10 10.53 39.84
CA SER A 576 -32.97 9.78 38.57
C SER A 576 -33.65 10.46 37.37
N ARG A 577 -34.37 11.56 37.61
CA ARG A 577 -35.13 12.32 36.59
C ARG A 577 -34.37 13.58 36.19
N HIS A 578 -34.42 13.92 34.90
CA HIS A 578 -33.83 15.16 34.42
C HIS A 578 -34.70 16.36 34.83
N ARG A 579 -34.15 17.21 35.70
CA ARG A 579 -34.79 18.45 36.15
C ARG A 579 -34.34 19.61 35.26
N ALA A 580 -35.30 20.41 34.81
CA ALA A 580 -35.08 21.58 33.95
C ALA A 580 -35.49 22.87 34.65
N LEU A 581 -34.86 24.00 34.29
CA LEU A 581 -35.19 25.33 34.82
C LEU A 581 -36.37 25.98 34.08
N TYR A 582 -36.63 25.55 32.86
CA TYR A 582 -37.74 26.02 32.05
C TYR A 582 -38.17 24.91 31.10
N TYR A 583 -39.40 24.99 30.60
CA TYR A 583 -39.91 24.12 29.55
C TYR A 583 -40.83 24.92 28.63
N VAL A 584 -40.67 24.73 27.33
CA VAL A 584 -41.55 25.30 26.30
C VAL A 584 -41.99 24.18 25.39
N ASP A 585 -43.30 23.96 25.31
CA ASP A 585 -43.85 22.95 24.40
C ASP A 585 -43.69 23.38 22.93
N ARG A 586 -43.56 22.41 22.02
CA ARG A 586 -43.38 22.62 20.57
C ARG A 586 -44.52 23.44 19.94
N SER A 587 -45.72 23.38 20.51
CA SER A 587 -46.87 24.18 20.05
C SER A 587 -46.94 25.59 20.66
N ASN A 588 -45.99 25.95 21.52
CA ASN A 588 -45.98 27.20 22.31
C ASN A 588 -47.29 27.40 23.11
N THR A 589 -47.92 26.30 23.54
CA THR A 589 -49.15 26.33 24.35
C THR A 589 -48.86 26.26 25.84
N CYS A 590 -47.75 25.65 26.24
CA CYS A 590 -47.30 25.53 27.61
C CYS A 590 -45.89 26.13 27.75
N MET A 591 -45.72 27.06 28.70
CA MET A 591 -44.46 27.73 29.00
C MET A 591 -44.28 27.78 30.52
N LEU A 592 -43.31 27.03 31.02
CA LEU A 592 -43.07 26.84 32.46
C LEU A 592 -41.68 27.36 32.83
N ILE A 593 -41.59 28.07 33.95
CA ILE A 593 -40.32 28.44 34.59
C ILE A 593 -40.32 27.83 35.99
N ALA A 594 -39.30 27.01 36.28
CA ALA A 594 -39.09 26.42 37.58
C ALA A 594 -38.39 27.41 38.52
N GLU A 595 -38.55 27.21 39.83
CA GLU A 595 -37.78 27.94 40.85
C GLU A 595 -36.27 27.70 40.65
N PRO A 596 -35.49 28.75 40.32
CA PRO A 596 -34.06 28.62 40.09
C PRO A 596 -33.25 28.58 41.40
N PRO A 597 -32.01 28.08 41.33
CA PRO A 597 -31.00 28.28 42.38
C PRO A 597 -30.74 29.75 42.68
N SER A 598 -30.22 30.00 43.88
CA SER A 598 -29.94 31.35 44.42
C SER A 598 -29.07 32.25 43.51
N TYR A 599 -28.27 31.65 42.64
CA TYR A 599 -27.32 32.32 41.75
C TYR A 599 -27.81 32.51 40.30
N VAL A 600 -29.02 32.03 39.97
CA VAL A 600 -29.62 32.19 38.63
C VAL A 600 -30.78 33.18 38.70
N SER A 601 -30.73 34.22 37.85
CA SER A 601 -31.78 35.23 37.79
C SER A 601 -33.04 34.70 37.10
N VAL A 602 -34.20 34.95 37.72
CA VAL A 602 -35.52 34.66 37.10
C VAL A 602 -35.69 35.44 35.80
N PHE A 603 -35.17 36.68 35.71
CA PHE A 603 -35.26 37.49 34.49
C PHE A 603 -34.46 36.89 33.33
N ASP A 604 -33.35 36.20 33.60
CA ASP A 604 -32.58 35.50 32.57
C ASP A 604 -33.37 34.30 32.03
N LEU A 605 -34.07 33.57 32.91
CA LEU A 605 -34.96 32.47 32.49
C LEU A 605 -36.15 32.96 31.66
N VAL A 606 -36.76 34.07 32.07
CA VAL A 606 -37.84 34.72 31.29
C VAL A 606 -37.31 35.14 29.92
N ALA A 607 -36.11 35.73 29.86
CA ALA A 607 -35.47 36.09 28.60
C ALA A 607 -35.21 34.86 27.71
N ILE A 608 -34.77 33.74 28.28
CA ILE A 608 -34.57 32.48 27.54
C ILE A 608 -35.90 31.98 26.95
N VAL A 609 -36.97 31.93 27.75
CA VAL A 609 -38.30 31.47 27.29
C VAL A 609 -38.84 32.38 26.20
N VAL A 610 -38.81 33.70 26.40
CA VAL A 610 -39.24 34.67 25.38
C VAL A 610 -38.43 34.51 24.10
N SER A 611 -37.11 34.33 24.21
CA SER A 611 -36.23 34.12 23.05
C SER A 611 -36.57 32.84 22.29
N HIS A 612 -36.85 31.75 23.01
CA HIS A 612 -37.23 30.45 22.43
C HIS A 612 -38.56 30.56 21.67
N VAL A 613 -39.57 31.21 22.25
CA VAL A 613 -40.90 31.39 21.63
C VAL A 613 -40.84 32.33 20.43
N LEU A 614 -39.97 33.35 20.47
CA LEU A 614 -39.66 34.21 19.31
C LEU A 614 -38.89 33.46 18.22
N GLY A 615 -38.45 32.22 18.48
CA GLY A 615 -37.72 31.37 17.56
C GLY A 615 -36.26 31.78 17.41
N SER A 616 -35.64 32.36 18.44
CA SER A 616 -34.21 32.64 18.45
C SER A 616 -33.42 31.40 18.89
N PRO A 617 -32.34 31.01 18.20
CA PRO A 617 -31.54 29.84 18.57
C PRO A 617 -30.66 30.07 19.81
N VAL A 618 -30.44 31.33 20.18
CA VAL A 618 -29.66 31.74 21.34
C VAL A 618 -30.51 32.66 22.23
N PRO A 619 -30.29 32.69 23.55
CA PRO A 619 -31.02 33.61 24.41
C PRO A 619 -30.66 35.06 24.05
N LEU A 620 -31.69 35.85 23.73
CA LEU A 620 -31.55 37.27 23.43
C LEU A 620 -31.18 38.02 24.73
N PRO A 621 -30.34 39.07 24.65
CA PRO A 621 -29.93 39.86 25.80
C PRO A 621 -31.03 40.84 26.25
N ILE A 622 -32.23 40.33 26.53
CA ILE A 622 -33.41 41.11 26.91
C ILE A 622 -33.70 41.05 28.42
N ALA A 623 -32.96 40.25 29.18
CA ALA A 623 -33.16 40.09 30.62
C ALA A 623 -33.09 41.43 31.38
N SER A 624 -32.12 42.28 31.03
CA SER A 624 -31.96 43.61 31.64
C SER A 624 -33.13 44.56 31.36
N LEU A 625 -33.90 44.33 30.29
CA LEU A 625 -35.07 45.16 29.96
C LEU A 625 -36.20 44.96 30.97
N PHE A 626 -36.27 43.80 31.63
CA PHE A 626 -37.27 43.55 32.68
C PHE A 626 -36.95 44.31 33.98
N LEU A 627 -35.69 44.68 34.21
CA LEU A 627 -35.25 45.47 35.37
C LEU A 627 -35.43 46.98 35.15
N CYS A 628 -35.71 47.40 33.92
CA CYS A 628 -35.81 48.82 33.57
C CYS A 628 -37.10 49.45 34.16
N PRO A 629 -37.06 50.72 34.57
CA PRO A 629 -38.26 51.53 34.75
C PRO A 629 -39.12 51.52 33.49
N GLN A 630 -40.42 51.75 33.66
CA GLN A 630 -41.34 51.83 32.53
C GLN A 630 -40.95 52.99 31.59
N ASP A 631 -40.92 52.71 30.29
CA ASP A 631 -40.63 53.63 29.18
C ASP A 631 -39.16 54.02 28.95
N SER A 632 -38.22 53.47 29.72
CA SER A 632 -36.77 53.68 29.50
C SER A 632 -36.08 52.56 28.70
N GLU A 633 -36.83 51.54 28.26
CA GLU A 633 -36.27 50.32 27.66
C GLU A 633 -35.55 50.59 26.33
N THR A 634 -36.10 51.47 25.49
CA THR A 634 -35.53 51.82 24.18
C THR A 634 -34.24 52.63 24.31
N GLU A 635 -34.16 53.53 25.29
CA GLU A 635 -32.93 54.27 25.62
C GLU A 635 -31.83 53.32 26.08
N LEU A 636 -32.17 52.34 26.91
CA LEU A 636 -31.21 51.37 27.44
C LEU A 636 -30.66 50.43 26.36
N VAL A 637 -31.48 50.00 25.39
CA VAL A 637 -31.00 49.23 24.22
C VAL A 637 -29.95 50.02 23.43
N ASN A 638 -30.17 51.33 23.26
CA ASN A 638 -29.24 52.22 22.58
C ASN A 638 -27.94 52.42 23.37
N VAL A 639 -28.04 52.61 24.69
CA VAL A 639 -26.87 52.79 25.58
C VAL A 639 -26.02 51.53 25.66
N LEU A 640 -26.65 50.36 25.81
CA LEU A 640 -25.96 49.07 25.89
C LEU A 640 -25.44 48.58 24.52
N LYS A 641 -25.77 49.30 23.44
CA LYS A 641 -25.41 48.93 22.06
C LYS A 641 -25.75 47.47 21.73
N LEU A 642 -26.87 46.96 22.26
CA LEU A 642 -27.33 45.59 21.99
C LEU A 642 -27.68 45.36 20.51
N SER A 643 -27.65 46.44 19.73
CA SER A 643 -27.91 46.52 18.29
C SER A 643 -26.65 46.66 17.40
N SER A 644 -25.42 46.69 17.94
CA SER A 644 -24.17 46.77 17.14
C SER A 644 -23.50 45.41 16.94
N GLY A 645 -23.31 44.99 15.69
CA GLY A 645 -22.97 43.62 15.28
C GLY A 645 -21.49 43.25 15.21
N GLU A 646 -20.69 43.50 16.25
CA GLU A 646 -19.30 43.03 16.31
C GLU A 646 -19.05 42.11 17.50
N ARG A 647 -19.14 40.79 17.28
CA ARG A 647 -18.39 39.78 18.05
C ARG A 647 -18.06 38.59 17.15
N GLU A 648 -16.77 38.40 16.87
CA GLU A 648 -16.23 37.17 16.30
C GLU A 648 -16.29 36.06 17.35
N MET A 649 -16.91 34.93 17.00
CA MET A 649 -16.95 33.74 17.85
C MET A 649 -15.96 32.73 17.30
N ASP A 650 -14.86 32.53 18.03
CA ASP A 650 -13.83 31.55 17.72
C ASP A 650 -14.43 30.13 17.76
N SER A 651 -14.60 29.53 16.58
CA SER A 651 -14.95 28.12 16.45
C SER A 651 -13.74 27.26 16.77
N GLY A 652 -13.95 26.23 17.60
CA GLY A 652 -12.92 25.35 18.15
C GLY A 652 -12.34 24.34 17.16
N THR A 653 -11.84 24.80 16.02
CA THR A 653 -11.19 23.99 14.98
C THR A 653 -9.89 23.33 15.47
N VAL A 654 -9.40 22.34 14.72
CA VAL A 654 -7.99 21.91 14.74
C VAL A 654 -7.13 23.06 14.20
N SER A 655 -6.94 24.07 15.03
CA SER A 655 -6.11 25.22 14.74
C SER A 655 -4.65 24.92 15.10
N PRO A 656 -3.68 25.36 14.27
CA PRO A 656 -2.27 25.29 14.63
C PRO A 656 -2.04 25.84 16.04
N GLY A 657 -1.29 25.11 16.87
CA GLY A 657 -0.92 25.52 18.23
C GLY A 657 -1.71 24.89 19.37
N ARG A 658 -2.81 24.18 19.09
CA ARG A 658 -3.60 23.47 20.11
C ARG A 658 -2.93 22.14 20.51
N GLU A 659 -3.14 21.69 21.75
CA GLU A 659 -2.67 20.37 22.22
C GLU A 659 -3.32 19.23 21.41
N ILE A 660 -2.56 18.16 21.15
CA ILE A 660 -3.04 17.00 20.39
C ILE A 660 -4.06 16.20 21.19
N LEU A 661 -5.13 15.77 20.52
CA LEU A 661 -6.14 14.90 21.09
C LEU A 661 -5.54 13.54 21.49
N PRO A 662 -5.94 12.92 22.61
CA PRO A 662 -5.40 11.63 23.06
C PRO A 662 -5.50 10.50 22.01
N GLN A 663 -6.51 10.55 21.15
CA GLN A 663 -6.74 9.58 20.08
C GLN A 663 -5.72 9.72 18.95
N ASP A 664 -5.40 10.95 18.57
CA ASP A 664 -4.42 11.27 17.54
C ASP A 664 -3.00 11.00 18.04
N ALA A 665 -2.73 11.24 19.33
CA ALA A 665 -1.46 10.96 19.98
C ALA A 665 -1.01 9.49 19.81
N MET A 666 -1.95 8.54 19.77
CA MET A 666 -1.65 7.12 19.54
C MET A 666 -1.18 6.81 18.11
N GLN A 667 -1.45 7.70 17.15
CA GLN A 667 -1.10 7.55 15.74
C GLN A 667 0.19 8.29 15.38
N VAL A 668 0.77 9.02 16.33
CA VAL A 668 1.97 9.83 16.14
C VAL A 668 3.20 8.93 16.00
N GLN A 669 3.97 9.13 14.94
CA GLN A 669 5.22 8.44 14.67
C GLN A 669 6.33 9.45 14.35
N LEU A 670 7.54 9.22 14.85
CA LEU A 670 8.71 10.02 14.52
C LEU A 670 9.42 9.42 13.30
N LYS A 671 9.51 10.17 12.20
CA LYS A 671 10.27 9.79 11.00
C LYS A 671 11.11 10.99 10.54
N PRO A 672 12.31 11.22 11.12
CA PRO A 672 13.07 12.45 10.93
C PRO A 672 13.63 12.61 9.50
N LEU A 673 13.75 11.52 8.75
CA LEU A 673 14.22 11.52 7.35
C LEU A 673 13.06 11.57 6.33
N ARG A 674 11.86 11.99 6.73
CA ARG A 674 10.66 12.03 5.88
C ARG A 674 10.36 13.45 5.40
N PRO A 675 10.33 13.75 4.07
CA PRO A 675 9.87 15.00 3.52
C PRO A 675 8.46 15.28 3.99
N PHE A 676 8.20 16.56 4.13
CA PHE A 676 6.99 17.14 4.68
C PHE A 676 6.45 18.12 3.63
N TYR A 677 5.13 18.14 3.46
CA TYR A 677 4.52 18.83 2.32
C TYR A 677 3.67 20.01 2.76
N LYS A 678 3.59 21.02 1.90
CA LYS A 678 2.77 22.20 2.12
C LYS A 678 1.31 21.82 2.40
N GLY A 679 0.82 22.29 3.53
CA GLY A 679 -0.53 22.08 4.03
C GLY A 679 -0.70 20.86 4.93
N GLU A 680 0.26 19.94 5.01
CA GLU A 680 0.22 18.75 5.87
C GLU A 680 0.11 19.13 7.36
N ILE A 681 -0.79 18.45 8.08
CA ILE A 681 -0.96 18.62 9.53
C ILE A 681 -0.01 17.65 10.23
N VAL A 682 0.82 18.18 11.10
CA VAL A 682 1.82 17.44 11.89
C VAL A 682 1.67 17.74 13.36
N ALA A 683 2.19 16.81 14.15
CA ALA A 683 2.41 16.98 15.57
C ALA A 683 3.80 17.59 15.76
N TRP A 684 3.96 18.63 16.58
CA TRP A 684 5.27 19.18 16.88
C TRP A 684 5.45 19.39 18.38
N GLN A 685 6.71 19.37 18.81
CA GLN A 685 7.11 19.61 20.19
C GLN A 685 8.02 20.83 20.26
N SER A 686 7.77 21.71 21.24
CA SER A 686 8.70 22.80 21.56
C SER A 686 9.96 22.28 22.24
N GLU A 687 11.10 22.96 22.06
CA GLU A 687 12.40 22.61 22.65
C GLU A 687 12.35 22.48 24.20
N ASN A 688 11.32 23.04 24.84
CA ASN A 688 11.11 23.01 26.29
C ASN A 688 10.44 21.73 26.84
N GLY A 689 10.19 20.72 26.00
CA GLY A 689 9.59 19.44 26.45
C GLY A 689 8.09 19.51 26.76
N GLU A 690 7.39 20.53 26.25
CA GLU A 690 5.93 20.65 26.37
C GLU A 690 5.19 19.50 25.65
N LYS A 691 3.89 19.34 25.97
CA LYS A 691 3.00 18.40 25.27
C LYS A 691 2.97 18.69 23.76
N LEU A 692 2.73 17.64 22.97
CA LEU A 692 2.62 17.74 21.51
C LEU A 692 1.46 18.66 21.11
N LYS A 693 1.72 19.54 20.13
CA LYS A 693 0.73 20.47 19.56
C LYS A 693 0.54 20.20 18.06
N TYR A 694 -0.62 20.56 17.52
CA TYR A 694 -0.84 20.55 16.07
C TYR A 694 -0.06 21.69 15.40
N GLY A 695 0.46 21.45 14.21
CA GLY A 695 1.08 22.44 13.36
C GLY A 695 0.83 22.12 11.88
N ARG A 696 0.97 23.12 11.02
CA ARG A 696 0.75 22.98 9.57
C ARG A 696 2.02 23.34 8.81
N ILE A 697 2.46 22.48 7.91
CA ILE A 697 3.66 22.75 7.11
C ILE A 697 3.34 23.80 6.03
N THR A 698 4.21 24.79 5.84
CA THR A 698 3.96 25.89 4.90
C THR A 698 4.61 25.70 3.54
N GLU A 699 5.61 24.82 3.43
CA GLU A 699 6.40 24.59 2.22
C GLU A 699 6.78 23.12 2.05
N ASP A 700 7.02 22.68 0.82
CA ASP A 700 7.52 21.33 0.55
C ASP A 700 9.00 21.24 0.89
N VAL A 701 9.37 20.40 1.86
CA VAL A 701 10.76 20.28 2.33
C VAL A 701 11.22 18.83 2.26
N ARG A 702 12.42 18.62 1.69
CA ARG A 702 13.05 17.30 1.52
C ARG A 702 14.43 17.23 2.18
N PRO A 703 14.81 16.08 2.77
CA PRO A 703 16.18 15.87 3.23
C PRO A 703 17.13 15.76 2.03
N THR A 704 18.24 16.49 2.05
CA THR A 704 19.35 16.30 1.11
C THR A 704 20.19 15.09 1.51
N THR A 705 20.75 14.38 0.53
CA THR A 705 21.52 13.14 0.72
C THR A 705 22.67 13.36 1.71
N GLY A 706 22.63 12.66 2.86
CA GLY A 706 23.66 12.74 3.90
C GLY A 706 23.31 13.58 5.14
N GLN A 707 22.16 14.25 5.19
CA GLN A 707 21.71 14.97 6.39
C GLN A 707 20.89 14.07 7.34
N ALA A 708 21.24 14.06 8.63
CA ALA A 708 20.50 13.32 9.66
C ALA A 708 19.21 14.04 10.10
N HIS A 709 19.20 15.37 10.03
CA HIS A 709 18.07 16.23 10.36
C HIS A 709 18.04 17.46 9.44
N TYR A 710 16.86 17.96 9.12
CA TYR A 710 16.68 19.20 8.35
C TYR A 710 15.60 20.09 8.97
N ARG A 711 15.56 21.38 8.56
CA ARG A 711 14.66 22.40 9.10
C ARG A 711 13.37 22.50 8.31
N LEU A 712 12.26 22.72 9.00
CA LEU A 712 10.90 22.75 8.49
C LEU A 712 10.24 24.07 8.88
N CYS A 713 9.56 24.72 7.94
CA CYS A 713 8.70 25.87 8.24
C CYS A 713 7.31 25.37 8.65
N LEU A 714 6.93 25.66 9.88
CA LEU A 714 5.71 25.19 10.52
C LEU A 714 4.88 26.37 10.99
N GLU A 715 3.63 26.42 10.58
CA GLU A 715 2.62 27.29 11.18
C GLU A 715 2.26 26.71 12.56
N THR A 716 2.63 27.44 13.62
CA THR A 716 2.49 27.02 15.02
C THR A 716 1.32 27.69 15.72
N SER A 717 0.80 28.79 15.18
CA SER A 717 -0.50 29.40 15.52
C SER A 717 -1.07 30.08 14.27
N PRO A 718 -2.36 30.44 14.22
CA PRO A 718 -2.93 31.14 13.07
C PRO A 718 -2.04 32.33 12.68
N GLN A 719 -1.51 32.32 11.44
CA GLN A 719 -0.61 33.36 10.90
C GLN A 719 0.80 33.47 11.51
N LYS A 720 1.22 32.55 12.39
CA LYS A 720 2.59 32.53 12.96
C LYS A 720 3.37 31.31 12.45
N THR A 721 4.49 31.56 11.78
CA THR A 721 5.38 30.52 11.24
C THR A 721 6.71 30.48 12.01
N GLU A 722 7.14 29.28 12.37
CA GLU A 722 8.41 29.02 13.06
C GLU A 722 9.21 27.94 12.33
N THR A 723 10.54 28.00 12.41
CA THR A 723 11.41 26.99 11.81
C THR A 723 11.80 25.94 12.85
N ILE A 724 11.35 24.70 12.66
CA ILE A 724 11.52 23.59 13.60
C ILE A 724 12.36 22.49 12.96
N ILE A 725 13.17 21.78 13.75
CA ILE A 725 13.97 20.66 13.28
C ILE A 725 13.08 19.41 13.12
N SER A 726 13.25 18.67 12.03
CA SER A 726 12.57 17.39 11.75
C SER A 726 12.55 16.34 12.89
N SER A 727 13.44 16.42 13.88
CA SER A 727 13.44 15.55 15.08
C SER A 727 12.34 15.89 16.09
N HIS A 728 11.80 17.11 16.03
CA HIS A 728 10.73 17.60 16.90
C HIS A 728 9.37 17.62 16.19
N VAL A 729 9.30 17.04 14.98
CA VAL A 729 8.11 16.96 14.15
C VAL A 729 7.73 15.51 13.95
N PHE A 730 6.51 15.18 14.31
CA PHE A 730 5.95 13.85 14.26
C PHE A 730 4.78 13.81 13.27
N TRP A 731 4.61 12.66 12.64
CA TRP A 731 3.60 12.45 11.60
C TRP A 731 2.50 11.51 12.08
N PHE A 732 1.29 11.64 11.55
CA PHE A 732 0.16 10.75 11.85
C PHE A 732 0.12 9.56 10.89
N GLY A 733 0.37 8.35 11.40
CA GLY A 733 0.47 7.13 10.59
C GLY A 733 -0.84 6.61 9.98
N ASN A 734 -0.79 6.10 8.74
CA ASN A 734 -1.90 5.33 8.15
C ASN A 734 -1.97 3.94 8.79
N PHE A 735 -3.15 3.56 9.31
CA PHE A 735 -3.40 2.19 9.80
C PHE A 735 -3.57 1.23 8.62
N SER A 736 -2.53 0.49 8.26
CA SER A 736 -2.61 -0.68 7.36
C SER A 736 -2.51 -1.94 8.21
N MET A 737 -3.65 -2.55 8.51
CA MET A 737 -3.67 -3.84 9.21
C MET A 737 -3.39 -4.96 8.20
N ALA A 738 -2.16 -5.47 8.17
CA ALA A 738 -1.84 -6.81 7.65
C ALA A 738 -0.56 -7.37 8.30
N CYS A 739 -0.80 -8.36 9.17
CA CYS A 739 0.07 -9.43 9.67
C CYS A 739 1.15 -9.18 10.74
N ASN A 740 0.86 -9.84 11.86
CA ASN A 740 1.73 -10.50 12.84
C ASN A 740 2.26 -9.65 13.99
N SER A 741 1.40 -9.56 15.01
CA SER A 741 1.78 -9.78 16.41
C SER A 741 2.83 -10.90 16.53
N THR A 742 4.10 -10.51 16.66
CA THR A 742 5.19 -11.12 17.47
C THR A 742 6.51 -10.58 16.94
N THR A 743 6.86 -9.35 17.29
CA THR A 743 8.24 -8.81 17.25
C THR A 743 8.35 -7.42 17.89
N TYR A 744 7.23 -6.71 18.12
CA TYR A 744 7.20 -5.36 18.68
C TYR A 744 7.48 -5.21 20.19
N VAL A 745 7.91 -6.27 20.89
CA VAL A 745 8.19 -6.16 22.34
C VAL A 745 9.66 -5.82 22.63
N SER A 746 10.59 -6.04 21.69
CA SER A 746 12.03 -5.81 21.90
C SER A 746 12.44 -4.34 21.81
N ASP A 747 11.95 -3.60 20.82
CA ASP A 747 12.46 -2.26 20.52
C ASP A 747 11.85 -1.16 21.41
N SER A 748 10.65 -1.38 21.95
CA SER A 748 10.02 -0.45 22.90
C SER A 748 10.70 -0.46 24.27
N LEU A 749 11.27 -1.59 24.70
CA LEU A 749 11.99 -1.69 25.98
C LEU A 749 13.36 -1.01 25.93
N GLN A 750 14.08 -1.08 24.80
CA GLN A 750 15.36 -0.36 24.67
C GLN A 750 15.17 1.17 24.64
N LEU A 751 14.07 1.67 24.05
CA LEU A 751 13.80 3.10 24.01
C LEU A 751 13.42 3.65 25.40
N ILE A 752 12.62 2.89 26.16
CA ILE A 752 12.24 3.26 27.54
C ILE A 752 13.46 3.21 28.48
N ILE A 753 14.34 2.21 28.34
CA ILE A 753 15.58 2.13 29.13
C ILE A 753 16.54 3.29 28.79
N SER A 754 16.62 3.68 27.51
CA SER A 754 17.47 4.81 27.09
C SER A 754 16.97 6.18 27.57
N LEU A 755 15.65 6.34 27.72
CA LEU A 755 15.03 7.54 28.26
C LEU A 755 15.13 7.59 29.80
N PHE A 756 15.07 6.44 30.48
CA PHE A 756 15.19 6.39 31.94
C PHE A 756 16.64 6.66 32.41
N LEU A 757 17.65 6.22 31.65
CA LEU A 757 19.06 6.46 31.99
C LEU A 757 19.54 7.89 31.74
N LYS A 758 18.82 8.69 30.93
CA LYS A 758 19.16 10.11 30.67
C LYS A 758 18.66 11.07 31.75
N HIS A 759 17.80 10.61 32.66
CA HIS A 759 17.26 11.42 33.77
C HIS A 759 18.01 11.22 35.10
N GLN A 760 19.09 10.41 35.13
CA GLN A 760 19.88 10.13 36.33
C GLN A 760 21.38 10.50 36.22
N THR A 761 21.77 11.36 35.28
CA THR A 761 23.14 11.94 35.24
C THR A 761 23.10 13.44 35.23
#